data_AF-A0A378BUA0-F1
#
_entry.id   AF-A0A378BUA0-F1
#
_cell.length_a   1.000
_cell.length_b   1.000
_cell.length_c   1.000
_cell.angle_alpha   90.00
_cell.angle_beta   90.00
_cell.angle_gamma   90.00
#
_symmetry.space_group_name_H-M   'P 1'
#
loop_
_entity.id
_entity.type
_entity.pdbx_description
1 polymer ?
#
loop_
_entity_poly.entity_id
_entity_poly.type
_entity_poly.pdbx_seq_one_letter_code
_entity_poly.pdbx_strand_id
1 'polypeptide(L)'
;MNIPGNGLGRFGLAGLTLAGMAAIWWGITRYGGMLNINTRGEQVLVFVLVCLALVFVFYLPAMSRRVKESLYRRQSQQASVLPGEEGRVALTPPHHITVGEIRQTLRYQYGRAWSRKVRILLIIGSVRDVEQLTPKLTQELWQEDQGTLLLWGGDPGAAVDNAWFTALRKLRYRPADGMVWITSGFDGVLTTMNRTKPRLTPDEMDSVSHSLKLRFEAIGWKLPLYVWSLYEGGNEKNGRITQPVGCLLPAGCTPQIVAEQFTALASLLIEQGIQQICGQPQHNFLLALADQLTREAEAVVEPLSILLNPYRPLPLAGVVFSEASVEAGRSVSHHWGRDNRWETIPDSVLWLPAGLRPRKQGVNWMRGMSVAAAALMLLWAASMTVSFIANRHLVAIAQEQVRLASAEKQPLAVRLHALSALQKTLSQLEYRSQHGAPWYLRAGLSQNDDLLAALFPRYGERAQPLLRDAAAHHLEEQLTAFVQLPPDSPLREKMTKTAYGQLKQYLMLTRPEKMDAAWFATTLMQDWSQRSGIADAVWQGSGPSLLAFYAASLASHPQWRLPVDDGLVSQVRTRLIRQMGQRNSESTLYQKMLAQVANQYADMRLADMTADTDASRLFSTDEVVPGMFTRQAWEQAVQPAIEKVVAERRDEMDWVLSDTKQTAAQSTSPEALRARLAERYFADFSGAWLDFLNSLRWQRAATLSDAIDQLTLMADVRQSPLVALMNTLSVQGRTGQTGEAIADSLVKSARQLFNRDNSPVIDQRSGARGPLDATFGPVLALLDNRDGGTPTSRLSLQTFLTRVTQVRLRLQQVTNATDPQAMTRLLAQTVFQGKAVDLTETRDYGSLVAAGLGQEWSGFGQTLFVRPMEQAWQQVLTPAAESLNAQWRSAVVEDWNSAFWRPLPL
;
A
#
# COMPACT_ATOMS: atom_id res chain seq x y z
N MET A 1 60.82 -0.31 -24.38
CA MET A 1 61.70 0.62 -23.64
C MET A 1 61.31 0.60 -22.18
N ASN A 2 62.10 -0.07 -21.35
CA ASN A 2 62.01 -0.01 -19.89
C ASN A 2 63.26 0.73 -19.43
N ILE A 3 63.09 1.81 -18.67
CA ILE A 3 64.15 2.44 -17.87
C ILE A 3 63.77 2.29 -16.40
N PRO A 4 64.74 2.07 -15.49
CA PRO A 4 64.54 1.46 -14.19
C PRO A 4 64.53 2.48 -13.03
N GLY A 5 64.09 2.00 -11.85
CA GLY A 5 64.45 2.58 -10.56
C GLY A 5 63.61 3.77 -10.08
N ASN A 6 62.75 3.54 -9.08
CA ASN A 6 62.75 4.37 -7.86
C ASN A 6 61.77 3.82 -6.80
N GLY A 7 62.16 3.91 -5.53
CA GLY A 7 61.33 3.58 -4.35
C GLY A 7 60.08 4.45 -4.14
N LEU A 8 59.61 5.17 -5.17
CA LEU A 8 58.50 6.13 -5.15
C LEU A 8 57.14 5.55 -5.57
N GLY A 9 57.08 4.31 -6.09
CA GLY A 9 55.82 3.68 -6.51
C GLY A 9 54.82 3.41 -5.38
N ARG A 10 55.28 3.32 -4.12
CA ARG A 10 54.41 3.17 -2.94
C ARG A 10 53.80 4.49 -2.46
N PHE A 11 54.48 5.62 -2.67
CA PHE A 11 53.96 6.94 -2.29
C PHE A 11 52.95 7.50 -3.30
N GLY A 12 53.07 7.17 -4.59
CA GLY A 12 52.08 7.56 -5.60
C GLY A 12 50.71 6.90 -5.38
N LEU A 13 50.69 5.63 -4.99
CA LEU A 13 49.46 4.89 -4.66
C LEU A 13 48.84 5.39 -3.34
N ALA A 14 49.66 5.68 -2.32
CA ALA A 14 49.20 6.29 -1.08
C ALA A 14 48.62 7.71 -1.31
N GLY A 15 49.28 8.51 -2.16
CA GLY A 15 48.82 9.85 -2.55
C GLY A 15 47.47 9.83 -3.27
N LEU A 16 47.27 8.89 -4.19
CA LEU A 16 45.98 8.71 -4.88
C LEU A 16 44.87 8.25 -3.91
N THR A 17 45.18 7.39 -2.94
CA THR A 17 44.18 6.97 -1.94
C THR A 17 43.81 8.11 -0.98
N LEU A 18 44.78 8.93 -0.59
CA LEU A 18 44.53 10.12 0.24
C LEU A 18 43.75 11.19 -0.52
N ALA A 19 44.06 11.41 -1.79
CA ALA A 19 43.30 12.31 -2.66
C ALA A 19 41.85 11.82 -2.86
N GLY A 20 41.65 10.52 -3.04
CA GLY A 20 40.31 9.92 -3.13
C GLY A 20 39.51 10.06 -1.83
N MET A 21 40.14 9.81 -0.68
CA MET A 21 39.53 10.03 0.63
C MET A 21 39.18 11.50 0.86
N ALA A 22 40.07 12.43 0.49
CA ALA A 22 39.79 13.87 0.59
C ALA A 22 38.62 14.30 -0.32
N ALA A 23 38.51 13.74 -1.52
CA ALA A 23 37.39 14.01 -2.43
C ALA A 23 36.04 13.48 -1.90
N ILE A 24 36.04 12.29 -1.29
CA ILE A 24 34.85 11.71 -0.66
C ILE A 24 34.42 12.56 0.55
N TRP A 25 35.38 12.97 1.40
CA TRP A 25 35.12 13.87 2.53
C TRP A 25 34.55 15.22 2.07
N TRP A 26 35.12 15.80 1.02
CA TRP A 26 34.63 17.03 0.42
C TRP A 26 33.20 16.87 -0.15
N GLY A 27 32.91 15.76 -0.84
CA GLY A 27 31.57 15.47 -1.35
C GLY A 27 30.51 15.34 -0.25
N ILE A 28 30.83 14.66 0.86
CA ILE A 28 29.92 14.48 1.99
C ILE A 28 29.66 15.81 2.71
N THR A 29 30.68 16.64 2.87
CA THR A 29 30.51 17.97 3.52
C THR A 29 29.77 18.97 2.63
N ARG A 30 29.90 18.86 1.30
CA ARG A 30 29.26 19.75 0.32
C ARG A 30 27.80 19.38 0.03
N TYR A 31 27.48 18.09 -0.04
CA TYR A 31 26.15 17.58 -0.46
C TYR A 31 25.39 16.83 0.63
N GLY A 32 25.95 16.63 1.83
CA GLY A 32 25.31 15.90 2.94
C GLY A 32 23.97 16.50 3.40
N GLY A 33 23.80 17.81 3.27
CA GLY A 33 22.53 18.48 3.58
C GLY A 33 21.35 18.05 2.70
N MET A 34 21.60 17.65 1.45
CA MET A 34 20.55 17.09 0.55
C MET A 34 20.08 15.71 1.00
N LEU A 35 20.89 14.97 1.77
CA LEU A 35 20.59 13.64 2.28
C LEU A 35 20.21 13.66 3.78
N ASN A 36 19.92 14.85 4.34
CA ASN A 36 19.56 15.06 5.73
C ASN A 36 20.66 14.68 6.75
N ILE A 37 21.93 14.70 6.33
CA ILE A 37 23.14 14.43 7.13
C ILE A 37 23.72 15.79 7.55
N ASN A 38 23.17 16.36 8.63
CA ASN A 38 23.44 17.75 9.02
C ASN A 38 24.45 17.88 10.16
N THR A 39 24.74 16.81 10.91
CA THR A 39 25.68 16.87 12.03
C THR A 39 27.09 16.41 11.63
N ARG A 40 28.14 17.03 12.20
CA ARG A 40 29.53 16.64 11.96
C ARG A 40 29.81 15.17 12.28
N GLY A 41 29.11 14.61 13.28
CA GLY A 41 29.20 13.19 13.63
C GLY A 41 28.69 12.26 12.51
N GLU A 42 27.54 12.59 11.92
CA GLU A 42 26.98 11.82 10.80
C GLU A 42 27.87 11.87 9.56
N GLN A 43 28.51 13.02 9.28
CA GLN A 43 29.44 13.17 8.14
C GLN A 43 30.69 12.29 8.27
N VAL A 44 31.32 12.23 9.45
CA VAL A 44 32.46 11.34 9.73
C VAL A 44 32.07 9.87 9.57
N LEU A 45 30.87 9.51 10.02
CA LEU A 45 30.40 8.13 9.97
C LEU A 45 30.08 7.69 8.54
N VAL A 46 29.41 8.54 7.76
CA VAL A 46 29.14 8.31 6.34
C VAL A 46 30.44 8.18 5.55
N PHE A 47 31.45 8.99 5.89
CA PHE A 47 32.78 8.87 5.31
C PHE A 47 33.41 7.50 5.56
N VAL A 48 33.36 7.00 6.80
CA VAL A 48 33.86 5.66 7.16
C VAL A 48 33.07 4.56 6.44
N LEU A 49 31.74 4.67 6.36
CA LEU A 49 30.87 3.73 5.66
C LEU A 49 31.15 3.68 4.15
N VAL A 50 31.32 4.83 3.50
CA VAL A 50 31.63 4.92 2.07
C VAL A 50 33.02 4.33 1.78
N CYS A 51 34.01 4.59 2.65
CA CYS A 51 35.33 3.97 2.53
C CYS A 51 35.25 2.44 2.67
N LEU A 52 34.50 1.91 3.64
CA LEU A 52 34.30 0.47 3.81
C LEU A 52 33.49 -0.15 2.65
N ALA A 53 32.48 0.53 2.13
CA ALA A 53 31.70 0.10 0.97
C ALA A 53 32.54 0.09 -0.31
N LEU A 54 33.42 1.07 -0.51
CA LEU A 54 34.38 1.06 -1.63
C LEU A 54 35.34 -0.12 -1.52
N VAL A 55 35.86 -0.41 -0.33
CA VAL A 55 36.65 -1.63 -0.09
C VAL A 55 35.82 -2.87 -0.45
N PHE A 56 34.54 -2.94 -0.09
CA PHE A 56 33.70 -4.08 -0.46
C PHE A 56 33.47 -4.18 -1.98
N VAL A 57 33.17 -3.06 -2.66
CA VAL A 57 32.93 -2.99 -4.11
C VAL A 57 34.20 -3.30 -4.92
N PHE A 58 35.38 -2.89 -4.47
CA PHE A 58 36.63 -3.24 -5.16
C PHE A 58 36.95 -4.74 -5.12
N TYR A 59 36.53 -5.45 -4.06
CA TYR A 59 36.81 -6.88 -3.91
C TYR A 59 35.66 -7.79 -4.41
N LEU A 60 34.47 -7.24 -4.64
CA LEU A 60 33.27 -7.92 -5.16
C LEU A 60 33.44 -8.52 -6.57
N PRO A 61 34.01 -7.83 -7.59
CA PRO A 61 34.20 -8.37 -8.94
C PRO A 61 35.16 -9.56 -8.99
N ALA A 62 36.17 -9.58 -8.12
CA ALA A 62 37.10 -10.69 -8.00
C ALA A 62 36.45 -11.93 -7.39
N MET A 63 35.45 -11.74 -6.52
CA MET A 63 34.67 -12.80 -5.88
C MET A 63 33.58 -13.32 -6.82
N SER A 64 32.84 -12.43 -7.49
CA SER A 64 31.73 -12.78 -8.38
C SER A 64 32.17 -13.50 -9.66
N ARG A 65 33.33 -13.13 -10.24
CA ARG A 65 33.90 -13.84 -11.40
C ARG A 65 34.24 -15.30 -11.06
N ARG A 66 34.73 -15.57 -9.85
CA ARG A 66 35.08 -16.93 -9.42
C ARG A 66 33.90 -17.76 -8.93
N VAL A 67 32.90 -17.13 -8.31
CA VAL A 67 31.63 -17.82 -7.98
C VAL A 67 30.91 -18.21 -9.27
N LYS A 68 30.85 -17.33 -10.27
CA LYS A 68 30.35 -17.66 -11.62
C LYS A 68 31.14 -18.79 -12.26
N GLU A 69 32.48 -18.76 -12.26
CA GLU A 69 33.29 -19.88 -12.77
C GLU A 69 33.05 -21.20 -12.02
N SER A 70 32.81 -21.17 -10.71
CA SER A 70 32.51 -22.38 -9.92
C SER A 70 31.12 -22.96 -10.20
N LEU A 71 30.13 -22.10 -10.47
CA LEU A 71 28.77 -22.50 -10.82
C LEU A 71 28.70 -23.02 -12.27
N TYR A 72 29.39 -22.36 -13.21
CA TYR A 72 29.53 -22.85 -14.60
C TYR A 72 30.28 -24.19 -14.67
N ARG A 73 31.29 -24.42 -13.81
CA ARG A 73 31.97 -25.73 -13.71
C ARG A 73 31.10 -26.84 -13.12
N ARG A 74 30.20 -26.51 -12.19
CA ARG A 74 29.23 -27.49 -11.65
C ARG A 74 28.13 -27.81 -12.66
N GLN A 75 27.64 -26.82 -13.40
CA GLN A 75 26.66 -27.03 -14.48
C GLN A 75 27.25 -27.83 -15.66
N SER A 76 28.49 -27.57 -16.06
CA SER A 76 29.15 -28.36 -17.13
C SER A 76 29.49 -29.80 -16.72
N GLN A 77 29.74 -30.07 -15.43
CA GLN A 77 29.90 -31.44 -14.92
C GLN A 77 28.57 -32.21 -14.83
N GLN A 78 27.45 -31.52 -14.63
CA GLN A 78 26.12 -32.12 -14.64
C GLN A 78 25.55 -32.32 -16.06
N ALA A 79 26.05 -31.57 -17.04
CA ALA A 79 25.50 -31.59 -18.40
C ALA A 79 26.06 -32.68 -19.32
N SER A 80 27.11 -33.42 -18.95
CA SER A 80 27.68 -34.55 -19.71
C SER A 80 27.51 -34.46 -21.24
N VAL A 81 28.08 -33.43 -21.87
CA VAL A 81 28.23 -33.37 -23.33
C VAL A 81 29.72 -33.25 -23.66
N LEU A 82 30.30 -34.36 -24.10
CA LEU A 82 31.48 -34.36 -24.97
C LEU A 82 31.02 -34.88 -26.33
N PRO A 83 31.42 -34.26 -27.46
CA PRO A 83 31.22 -34.85 -28.77
C PRO A 83 32.06 -36.12 -28.92
N GLY A 84 31.53 -37.05 -29.69
CA GLY A 84 32.11 -38.36 -29.97
C GLY A 84 33.45 -38.32 -30.69
N GLU A 85 34.10 -39.47 -30.60
CA GLU A 85 35.38 -39.87 -31.18
C GLU A 85 35.63 -39.42 -32.62
N GLU A 86 36.89 -39.09 -32.93
CA GLU A 86 37.45 -39.34 -34.26
C GLU A 86 38.97 -39.59 -34.19
N GLY A 87 39.40 -40.73 -34.76
CA GLY A 87 40.50 -40.75 -35.74
C GLY A 87 41.96 -40.93 -35.29
N ARG A 88 42.34 -42.18 -34.94
CA ARG A 88 43.64 -42.85 -35.23
C ARG A 88 44.96 -42.06 -35.08
N VAL A 89 45.74 -42.33 -34.02
CA VAL A 89 47.17 -42.75 -34.06
C VAL A 89 47.46 -43.61 -32.79
N ALA A 90 48.38 -44.57 -32.92
CA ALA A 90 48.84 -45.62 -31.97
C ALA A 90 48.65 -45.44 -30.44
N LEU A 91 48.37 -46.58 -29.79
CA LEU A 91 47.97 -46.79 -28.39
C LEU A 91 48.86 -46.11 -27.32
N THR A 92 48.24 -45.24 -26.52
CA THR A 92 48.56 -45.00 -25.10
C THR A 92 47.22 -44.79 -24.35
N PRO A 93 46.96 -45.45 -23.20
CA PRO A 93 45.72 -45.22 -22.46
C PRO A 93 45.63 -43.75 -22.05
N PRO A 94 44.45 -43.11 -22.16
CA PRO A 94 44.33 -41.68 -21.89
C PRO A 94 44.73 -41.38 -20.44
N HIS A 95 45.60 -40.38 -20.24
CA HIS A 95 46.27 -39.98 -18.99
C HIS A 95 45.42 -39.94 -17.70
N HIS A 96 44.09 -39.82 -17.81
CA HIS A 96 43.17 -39.88 -16.67
C HIS A 96 42.96 -41.31 -16.12
N ILE A 97 43.06 -42.32 -16.98
CA ILE A 97 42.97 -43.74 -16.64
C ILE A 97 44.23 -44.15 -15.86
N THR A 98 45.41 -43.72 -16.32
CA THR A 98 46.70 -43.96 -15.65
C THR A 98 46.73 -43.35 -14.25
N VAL A 99 46.22 -42.13 -14.04
CA VAL A 99 46.09 -41.52 -12.70
C VAL A 99 45.07 -42.25 -11.81
N GLY A 100 44.01 -42.82 -12.42
CA GLY A 100 43.04 -43.66 -11.74
C GLY A 100 43.67 -44.96 -11.24
N GLU A 101 44.46 -45.61 -12.09
CA GLU A 101 45.23 -46.83 -11.81
C GLU A 101 46.25 -46.59 -10.69
N ILE A 102 47.09 -45.55 -10.79
CA ILE A 102 48.02 -45.14 -9.72
C ILE A 102 47.29 -44.99 -8.37
N ARG A 103 46.12 -44.35 -8.37
CA ARG A 103 45.35 -44.16 -7.13
C ARG A 103 44.82 -45.49 -6.58
N GLN A 104 44.44 -46.43 -7.43
CA GLN A 104 43.94 -47.73 -7.01
C GLN A 104 45.08 -48.60 -6.46
N THR A 105 46.23 -48.66 -7.17
CA THR A 105 47.42 -49.42 -6.75
C THR A 105 47.97 -48.91 -5.42
N LEU A 106 48.12 -47.59 -5.26
CA LEU A 106 48.61 -47.01 -4.00
C LEU A 106 47.61 -47.16 -2.84
N ARG A 107 46.29 -47.14 -3.12
CA ARG A 107 45.28 -47.44 -2.09
C ARG A 107 45.32 -48.89 -1.65
N TYR A 108 45.58 -49.81 -2.57
CA TYR A 108 45.69 -51.24 -2.28
C TYR A 108 46.94 -51.52 -1.43
N GLN A 109 48.09 -50.95 -1.79
CA GLN A 109 49.36 -51.18 -1.09
C GLN A 109 49.48 -50.41 0.26
N TYR A 110 49.06 -49.14 0.32
CA TYR A 110 49.28 -48.27 1.51
C TYR A 110 48.02 -47.89 2.29
N GLY A 111 46.84 -48.31 1.81
CA GLY A 111 45.53 -48.05 2.40
C GLY A 111 44.93 -46.67 2.03
N ARG A 112 43.80 -46.32 2.65
CA ARG A 112 43.05 -45.08 2.32
C ARG A 112 43.84 -43.78 2.53
N ALA A 113 44.82 -43.79 3.43
CA ALA A 113 45.68 -42.64 3.75
C ALA A 113 47.02 -42.64 2.99
N TRP A 114 47.16 -43.40 1.89
CA TRP A 114 48.39 -43.51 1.09
C TRP A 114 49.02 -42.16 0.73
N SER A 115 48.20 -41.13 0.48
CA SER A 115 48.67 -39.79 0.10
C SER A 115 49.50 -39.08 1.19
N ARG A 116 49.56 -39.60 2.42
CA ARG A 116 50.46 -39.09 3.47
C ARG A 116 51.70 -39.97 3.67
N LYS A 117 51.68 -41.21 3.17
CA LYS A 117 52.73 -42.22 3.37
C LYS A 117 53.68 -42.32 2.18
N VAL A 118 53.20 -42.00 0.99
CA VAL A 118 53.95 -42.10 -0.27
C VAL A 118 54.55 -40.73 -0.62
N ARG A 119 55.82 -40.74 -1.03
CA ARG A 119 56.57 -39.58 -1.54
C ARG A 119 56.49 -39.60 -3.07
N ILE A 120 56.16 -38.47 -3.70
CA ILE A 120 56.01 -38.41 -5.15
C ILE A 120 57.14 -37.56 -5.75
N LEU A 121 57.98 -38.16 -6.59
CA LEU A 121 59.06 -37.48 -7.31
C LEU A 121 58.73 -37.44 -8.81
N LEU A 122 58.85 -36.26 -9.39
CA LEU A 122 58.63 -36.05 -10.82
C LEU A 122 59.98 -36.05 -11.55
N ILE A 123 60.22 -37.03 -12.41
CA ILE A 123 61.48 -37.21 -13.13
C ILE A 123 61.39 -36.56 -14.51
N ILE A 124 62.36 -35.71 -14.83
CA ILE A 124 62.50 -35.02 -16.11
C ILE A 124 63.89 -35.31 -16.65
N GLY A 125 64.05 -35.50 -17.95
CA GLY A 125 65.35 -35.72 -18.58
C GLY A 125 65.18 -36.20 -20.00
N SER A 126 66.27 -36.37 -20.74
CA SER A 126 66.17 -37.02 -22.05
C SER A 126 65.72 -38.48 -21.86
N VAL A 127 64.98 -39.04 -22.82
CA VAL A 127 64.48 -40.43 -22.74
C VAL A 127 65.63 -41.41 -22.50
N ARG A 128 66.79 -41.17 -23.13
CA ARG A 128 68.00 -41.99 -22.99
C ARG A 128 68.56 -41.94 -21.57
N ASP A 129 68.73 -40.74 -21.01
CA ASP A 129 69.33 -40.56 -19.69
C ASP A 129 68.42 -41.15 -18.60
N VAL A 130 67.11 -41.00 -18.75
CA VAL A 130 66.14 -41.51 -17.77
C VAL A 130 66.05 -43.03 -17.81
N GLU A 131 66.12 -43.65 -18.99
CA GLU A 131 66.14 -45.11 -19.11
C GLU A 131 67.42 -45.75 -18.56
N GLN A 132 68.54 -45.01 -18.54
CA GLN A 132 69.79 -45.46 -17.93
C GLN A 132 69.75 -45.48 -16.40
N LEU A 133 68.94 -44.63 -15.75
CA LEU A 133 68.83 -44.57 -14.29
C LEU A 133 67.59 -45.31 -13.75
N THR A 134 66.48 -45.21 -14.47
CA THR A 134 65.16 -45.77 -14.13
C THR A 134 64.58 -46.47 -15.37
N PRO A 135 65.05 -47.69 -15.69
CA PRO A 135 64.62 -48.39 -16.89
C PRO A 135 63.10 -48.64 -16.88
N LYS A 136 62.49 -48.52 -18.07
CA LYS A 136 61.03 -48.64 -18.33
C LYS A 136 60.14 -47.49 -17.86
N LEU A 137 60.63 -46.50 -17.11
CA LEU A 137 59.80 -45.40 -16.60
C LEU A 137 59.14 -44.57 -17.71
N THR A 138 59.85 -44.35 -18.81
CA THR A 138 59.39 -43.61 -20.00
C THR A 138 58.21 -44.31 -20.70
N GLN A 139 58.15 -45.64 -20.63
CA GLN A 139 57.11 -46.48 -21.22
C GLN A 139 55.93 -46.67 -20.27
N GLU A 140 56.20 -46.89 -18.97
CA GLU A 140 55.18 -47.16 -17.95
C GLU A 140 54.57 -45.90 -17.32
N LEU A 141 55.16 -44.71 -17.53
CA LEU A 141 54.80 -43.39 -16.99
C LEU A 141 54.88 -43.24 -15.46
N TRP A 142 54.84 -44.34 -14.71
CA TRP A 142 54.98 -44.35 -13.26
C TRP A 142 55.60 -45.66 -12.76
N GLN A 143 56.40 -45.56 -11.69
CA GLN A 143 57.01 -46.70 -11.00
C GLN A 143 57.02 -46.46 -9.48
N GLU A 144 56.90 -47.51 -8.69
CA GLU A 144 56.86 -47.44 -7.22
C GLU A 144 57.83 -48.43 -6.57
N ASP A 145 58.51 -47.96 -5.53
CA ASP A 145 59.32 -48.80 -4.63
C ASP A 145 59.52 -48.10 -3.28
N GLN A 146 59.48 -48.89 -2.19
CA GLN A 146 59.68 -48.47 -0.81
C GLN A 146 58.97 -47.15 -0.43
N GLY A 147 57.75 -46.92 -0.93
CA GLY A 147 56.97 -45.72 -0.60
C GLY A 147 57.40 -44.46 -1.35
N THR A 148 58.19 -44.60 -2.41
CA THR A 148 58.56 -43.53 -3.35
C THR A 148 57.98 -43.84 -4.72
N LEU A 149 57.08 -42.97 -5.16
CA LEU A 149 56.46 -43.01 -6.49
C LEU A 149 57.22 -42.07 -7.43
N LEU A 150 57.77 -42.65 -8.49
CA LEU A 150 58.37 -41.93 -9.60
C LEU A 150 57.32 -41.69 -10.67
N LEU A 151 57.22 -40.45 -11.14
CA LEU A 151 56.35 -40.06 -12.24
C LEU A 151 57.18 -39.52 -13.39
N TRP A 152 56.88 -39.96 -14.61
CA TRP A 152 57.50 -39.40 -15.81
C TRP A 152 57.00 -37.97 -16.05
N GLY A 153 57.92 -37.02 -16.11
CA GLY A 153 57.68 -35.60 -16.30
C GLY A 153 57.96 -35.10 -17.72
N GLY A 154 58.43 -35.97 -18.62
CA GLY A 154 58.75 -35.65 -20.01
C GLY A 154 60.15 -35.09 -20.23
N ASP A 155 60.55 -35.05 -21.49
CA ASP A 155 61.83 -34.47 -21.91
C ASP A 155 61.78 -32.93 -21.84
N PRO A 156 62.76 -32.25 -21.20
CA PRO A 156 62.83 -30.79 -21.17
C PRO A 156 62.84 -30.14 -22.56
N GLY A 157 63.37 -30.80 -23.59
CA GLY A 157 63.36 -30.33 -24.98
C GLY A 157 62.03 -30.54 -25.72
N ALA A 158 61.11 -31.33 -25.16
CA ALA A 158 59.79 -31.58 -25.73
C ALA A 158 58.71 -30.63 -25.18
N ALA A 159 57.64 -30.42 -25.95
CA ALA A 159 56.50 -29.62 -25.52
C ALA A 159 55.85 -30.17 -24.24
N VAL A 160 55.34 -29.28 -23.38
CA VAL A 160 54.74 -29.65 -22.10
C VAL A 160 53.38 -30.33 -22.32
N ASP A 161 53.24 -31.58 -21.85
CA ASP A 161 51.96 -32.28 -21.85
C ASP A 161 51.02 -31.74 -20.77
N ASN A 162 50.27 -30.70 -21.14
CA ASN A 162 49.29 -30.07 -20.27
C ASN A 162 48.17 -31.02 -19.81
N ALA A 163 47.83 -32.05 -20.60
CA ALA A 163 46.79 -33.01 -20.24
C ALA A 163 47.27 -33.93 -19.12
N TRP A 164 48.51 -34.42 -19.20
CA TRP A 164 49.16 -35.21 -18.16
C TRP A 164 49.29 -34.42 -16.84
N PHE A 165 49.84 -33.20 -16.87
CA PHE A 165 49.98 -32.38 -15.66
C PHE A 165 48.62 -31.97 -15.05
N THR A 166 47.59 -31.78 -15.87
CA THR A 166 46.23 -31.53 -15.39
C THR A 166 45.62 -32.77 -14.72
N ALA A 167 45.93 -33.97 -15.23
CA ALA A 167 45.54 -35.23 -14.60
C ALA A 167 46.26 -35.42 -13.26
N LEU A 168 47.57 -35.15 -13.20
CA LEU A 168 48.38 -35.24 -11.97
C LEU A 168 47.91 -34.28 -10.86
N ARG A 169 47.42 -33.08 -11.20
CA ARG A 169 46.78 -32.17 -10.23
C ARG A 169 45.59 -32.79 -9.49
N LYS A 170 44.95 -33.80 -10.07
CA LYS A 170 43.83 -34.53 -9.44
C LYS A 170 44.32 -35.68 -8.54
N LEU A 171 45.57 -36.13 -8.65
CA LEU A 171 46.11 -37.26 -7.89
C LEU A 171 46.09 -36.98 -6.37
N ARG A 172 46.62 -35.82 -5.95
CA ARG A 172 46.72 -35.35 -4.56
C ARG A 172 46.69 -33.81 -4.50
N TYR A 173 46.29 -33.21 -3.37
CA TYR A 173 46.28 -31.75 -3.18
C TYR A 173 47.66 -31.10 -3.47
N ARG A 174 48.74 -31.79 -3.09
CA ARG A 174 50.12 -31.54 -3.54
C ARG A 174 50.46 -32.63 -4.57
N PRO A 175 50.56 -32.31 -5.87
CA PRO A 175 50.68 -33.32 -6.93
C PRO A 175 52.03 -34.05 -6.94
N ALA A 176 53.10 -33.38 -6.51
CA ALA A 176 54.42 -33.98 -6.31
C ALA A 176 55.12 -33.30 -5.11
N ASP A 177 56.09 -33.98 -4.51
CA ASP A 177 56.89 -33.50 -3.38
C ASP A 177 58.26 -32.96 -3.81
N GLY A 178 58.79 -33.39 -4.96
CA GLY A 178 59.99 -32.85 -5.58
C GLY A 178 60.08 -33.16 -7.08
N MET A 179 60.99 -32.48 -7.78
CA MET A 179 61.27 -32.67 -9.20
C MET A 179 62.75 -33.00 -9.38
N VAL A 180 63.08 -34.07 -10.10
CA VAL A 180 64.45 -34.51 -10.38
C VAL A 180 64.71 -34.34 -11.87
N TRP A 181 65.69 -33.53 -12.23
CA TRP A 181 66.13 -33.36 -13.61
C TRP A 181 67.39 -34.19 -13.86
N ILE A 182 67.28 -35.23 -14.67
CA ILE A 182 68.35 -36.14 -15.08
C ILE A 182 68.98 -35.62 -16.37
N THR A 183 70.31 -35.52 -16.40
CA THR A 183 71.07 -35.08 -17.58
C THR A 183 72.45 -35.73 -17.62
N SER A 184 72.89 -36.18 -18.79
CA SER A 184 74.29 -36.59 -19.02
C SER A 184 75.19 -35.42 -19.47
N GLY A 185 74.66 -34.19 -19.53
CA GLY A 185 75.33 -33.04 -20.16
C GLY A 185 76.46 -32.41 -19.35
N PHE A 186 76.67 -32.86 -18.11
CA PHE A 186 77.80 -32.48 -17.25
C PHE A 186 78.96 -33.50 -17.32
N ASP A 187 78.81 -34.57 -18.11
CA ASP A 187 79.88 -35.55 -18.37
C ASP A 187 80.91 -34.96 -19.34
N GLY A 188 82.02 -34.43 -18.78
CA GLY A 188 83.03 -33.71 -19.53
C GLY A 188 84.38 -34.42 -19.67
N VAL A 189 84.65 -35.52 -18.94
CA VAL A 189 86.03 -36.01 -18.74
C VAL A 189 86.19 -37.55 -18.60
N LEU A 190 85.12 -38.35 -18.40
CA LEU A 190 85.30 -39.76 -17.98
C LEU A 190 85.56 -40.80 -19.08
N THR A 191 85.44 -40.47 -20.37
CA THR A 191 85.77 -41.41 -21.47
C THR A 191 87.05 -41.01 -22.21
N THR A 192 88.15 -41.73 -21.97
CA THR A 192 89.47 -41.53 -22.60
C THR A 192 89.56 -41.90 -24.09
N MET A 193 88.46 -42.20 -24.80
CA MET A 193 88.56 -42.73 -26.17
C MET A 193 87.58 -42.20 -27.24
N ASN A 194 86.67 -41.25 -26.98
CA ASN A 194 85.96 -40.54 -28.06
C ASN A 194 85.23 -39.26 -27.59
N ARG A 195 85.82 -38.10 -27.84
CA ARG A 195 85.27 -36.77 -27.52
C ARG A 195 84.18 -36.39 -28.55
N THR A 196 82.94 -36.82 -28.34
CA THR A 196 81.83 -36.53 -29.29
C THR A 196 80.53 -36.02 -28.67
N LYS A 197 80.42 -35.86 -27.34
CA LYS A 197 79.26 -35.18 -26.72
C LYS A 197 79.59 -33.71 -26.39
N PRO A 198 78.80 -32.73 -26.86
CA PRO A 198 78.98 -31.32 -26.52
C PRO A 198 78.59 -31.05 -25.06
N ARG A 199 79.37 -30.18 -24.39
CA ARG A 199 79.03 -29.64 -23.06
C ARG A 199 77.76 -28.79 -23.16
N LEU A 200 76.93 -28.80 -22.11
CA LEU A 200 75.72 -27.95 -22.05
C LEU A 200 76.08 -26.47 -22.23
N THR A 201 75.51 -25.83 -23.26
CA THR A 201 75.69 -24.40 -23.50
C THR A 201 74.78 -23.55 -22.61
N PRO A 202 75.13 -22.28 -22.33
CA PRO A 202 74.25 -21.37 -21.59
C PRO A 202 72.83 -21.26 -22.19
N ASP A 203 72.72 -21.26 -23.52
CA ASP A 203 71.43 -21.16 -24.23
C ASP A 203 70.55 -22.41 -24.03
N GLU A 204 71.15 -23.60 -24.01
CA GLU A 204 70.44 -24.85 -23.72
C GLU A 204 69.95 -24.87 -22.27
N MET A 205 70.76 -24.38 -21.34
CA MET A 205 70.36 -24.30 -19.93
C MET A 205 69.25 -23.26 -19.71
N ASP A 206 69.27 -22.13 -20.43
CA ASP A 206 68.18 -21.16 -20.40
C ASP A 206 66.88 -21.76 -20.93
N SER A 207 66.95 -22.55 -22.01
CA SER A 207 65.81 -23.32 -22.53
C SER A 207 65.27 -24.33 -21.51
N VAL A 208 66.16 -25.07 -20.84
CA VAL A 208 65.78 -25.99 -19.75
C VAL A 208 65.11 -25.22 -18.60
N SER A 209 65.68 -24.10 -18.15
CA SER A 209 65.11 -23.26 -17.09
C SER A 209 63.69 -22.79 -17.44
N HIS A 210 63.48 -22.43 -18.71
CA HIS A 210 62.17 -22.02 -19.23
C HIS A 210 61.19 -23.19 -19.25
N SER A 211 61.62 -24.36 -19.72
CA SER A 211 60.80 -25.58 -19.75
C SER A 211 60.35 -26.01 -18.35
N LEU A 212 61.25 -25.92 -17.36
CA LEU A 212 60.95 -26.24 -15.96
C LEU A 212 59.92 -25.26 -15.37
N LYS A 213 60.05 -23.97 -15.70
CA LYS A 213 59.08 -22.96 -15.30
C LYS A 213 57.69 -23.25 -15.88
N LEU A 214 57.60 -23.57 -17.17
CA LEU A 214 56.34 -23.94 -17.82
C LEU A 214 55.71 -25.18 -17.16
N ARG A 215 56.51 -26.16 -16.75
CA ARG A 215 56.02 -27.34 -16.02
C ARG A 215 55.55 -26.99 -14.61
N PHE A 216 56.22 -26.08 -13.89
CA PHE A 216 55.71 -25.56 -12.61
C PHE A 216 54.38 -24.81 -12.76
N GLU A 217 54.21 -24.04 -13.85
CA GLU A 217 52.94 -23.38 -14.18
C GLU A 217 51.85 -24.41 -14.55
N ALA A 218 52.18 -25.43 -15.34
CA ALA A 218 51.28 -26.53 -15.71
C ALA A 218 50.87 -27.39 -14.51
N ILE A 219 51.71 -27.54 -13.48
CA ILE A 219 51.41 -28.22 -12.22
C ILE A 219 50.71 -27.28 -11.22
N GLY A 220 50.96 -25.96 -11.29
CA GLY A 220 50.40 -24.96 -10.37
C GLY A 220 51.09 -24.90 -9.00
N TRP A 221 52.23 -25.56 -8.87
CA TRP A 221 53.07 -25.61 -7.68
C TRP A 221 54.53 -25.37 -8.07
N LYS A 222 55.26 -24.57 -7.27
CA LYS A 222 56.73 -24.55 -7.31
C LYS A 222 57.22 -25.71 -6.44
N LEU A 223 57.96 -26.65 -7.03
CA LEU A 223 58.50 -27.85 -6.36
C LEU A 223 60.02 -27.72 -6.19
N PRO A 224 60.63 -28.30 -5.16
CA PRO A 224 62.09 -28.36 -5.04
C PRO A 224 62.69 -29.13 -6.21
N LEU A 225 63.72 -28.56 -6.84
CA LEU A 225 64.41 -29.11 -8.00
C LEU A 225 65.72 -29.80 -7.57
N TYR A 226 65.91 -31.06 -7.94
CA TYR A 226 67.16 -31.80 -7.79
C TYR A 226 67.76 -32.01 -9.18
N VAL A 227 69.04 -31.73 -9.35
CA VAL A 227 69.74 -32.02 -10.61
C VAL A 227 70.52 -33.32 -10.43
N TRP A 228 70.27 -34.29 -11.30
CA TRP A 228 70.93 -35.57 -11.33
C TRP A 228 71.83 -35.66 -12.57
N SER A 229 73.13 -35.64 -12.35
CA SER A 229 74.13 -35.76 -13.41
C SER A 229 74.52 -37.22 -13.59
N LEU A 230 74.33 -37.76 -14.80
CA LEU A 230 74.76 -39.10 -15.19
C LEU A 230 76.10 -39.08 -15.91
N TYR A 231 76.97 -40.03 -15.58
CA TYR A 231 78.24 -40.26 -16.27
C TYR A 231 78.23 -41.59 -17.00
N GLU A 232 78.60 -41.57 -18.28
CA GLU A 232 78.68 -42.74 -19.17
C GLU A 232 80.14 -43.21 -19.25
N GLY A 233 80.72 -43.68 -18.14
CA GLY A 233 82.14 -43.98 -18.12
C GLY A 233 82.54 -44.99 -17.07
N GLY A 234 82.39 -46.28 -17.38
CA GLY A 234 82.99 -47.37 -16.62
C GLY A 234 82.33 -48.71 -16.94
N ASN A 235 83.02 -49.61 -17.66
CA ASN A 235 82.63 -51.01 -17.85
C ASN A 235 82.79 -51.81 -16.52
N GLU A 236 82.23 -51.31 -15.42
CA GLU A 236 82.26 -51.99 -14.12
C GLU A 236 81.13 -53.03 -14.07
N LYS A 237 81.49 -54.31 -14.16
CA LYS A 237 80.56 -55.43 -13.94
C LYS A 237 80.42 -55.69 -12.45
N ASN A 238 79.17 -55.79 -11.97
CA ASN A 238 78.66 -56.38 -10.74
C ASN A 238 79.62 -56.45 -9.53
N GLY A 239 79.33 -55.66 -8.48
CA GLY A 239 79.92 -55.84 -7.15
C GLY A 239 80.34 -54.56 -6.40
N ARG A 240 80.29 -53.37 -7.03
CA ARG A 240 80.59 -52.10 -6.36
C ARG A 240 79.53 -51.75 -5.33
N ILE A 241 79.94 -51.32 -4.14
CA ILE A 241 79.04 -50.71 -3.16
C ILE A 241 78.59 -49.36 -3.72
N THR A 242 77.34 -49.30 -4.15
CA THR A 242 76.70 -48.05 -4.58
C THR A 242 76.40 -47.19 -3.34
N GLN A 243 76.70 -45.90 -3.44
CA GLN A 243 76.46 -44.93 -2.37
C GLN A 243 75.95 -43.63 -3.00
N PRO A 244 75.16 -42.84 -2.27
CA PRO A 244 74.65 -41.60 -2.80
C PRO A 244 75.76 -40.55 -2.83
N VAL A 245 76.03 -40.00 -4.00
CA VAL A 245 77.03 -38.94 -4.19
C VAL A 245 76.32 -37.66 -4.59
N GLY A 246 76.31 -36.66 -3.72
CA GLY A 246 75.65 -35.39 -4.00
C GLY A 246 75.65 -34.42 -2.82
N CYS A 247 75.33 -33.16 -3.09
CA CYS A 247 75.23 -32.12 -2.07
C CYS A 247 73.81 -31.52 -2.04
N LEU A 248 73.32 -31.21 -0.84
CA LEU A 248 72.07 -30.49 -0.63
C LEU A 248 72.38 -28.99 -0.50
N LEU A 249 71.55 -28.16 -1.14
CA LEU A 249 71.80 -26.74 -1.28
C LEU A 249 70.89 -25.92 -0.33
N PRO A 250 71.40 -24.92 0.40
CA PRO A 250 70.57 -24.05 1.24
C PRO A 250 69.60 -23.17 0.44
N ALA A 251 68.56 -22.66 1.12
CA ALA A 251 67.57 -21.78 0.49
C ALA A 251 68.20 -20.44 0.08
N GLY A 252 68.16 -20.11 -1.23
CA GLY A 252 68.75 -18.87 -1.75
C GLY A 252 70.24 -18.97 -2.09
N CYS A 253 70.70 -20.14 -2.58
CA CYS A 253 72.09 -20.36 -3.00
C CYS A 253 72.58 -19.38 -4.06
N THR A 254 73.85 -19.00 -3.92
CA THR A 254 74.64 -18.31 -4.95
C THR A 254 75.60 -19.31 -5.61
N PRO A 255 76.09 -19.04 -6.83
CA PRO A 255 77.04 -19.94 -7.51
C PRO A 255 78.33 -20.18 -6.70
N GLN A 256 78.74 -19.21 -5.87
CA GLN A 256 79.89 -19.35 -4.97
C GLN A 256 79.67 -20.43 -3.90
N ILE A 257 78.47 -20.45 -3.28
CA ILE A 257 78.12 -21.46 -2.28
C ILE A 257 78.09 -22.86 -2.92
N VAL A 258 77.65 -22.97 -4.18
CA VAL A 258 77.68 -24.25 -4.92
C VAL A 258 79.11 -24.74 -5.11
N ALA A 259 80.03 -23.86 -5.51
CA ALA A 259 81.45 -24.21 -5.67
C ALA A 259 82.08 -24.67 -4.34
N GLU A 260 81.78 -24.00 -3.22
CA GLU A 260 82.23 -24.41 -1.89
C GLU A 260 81.67 -25.78 -1.46
N GLN A 261 80.41 -26.08 -1.79
CA GLN A 261 79.83 -27.39 -1.52
C GLN A 261 80.43 -28.49 -2.39
N PHE A 262 80.82 -28.19 -3.63
CA PHE A 262 81.51 -29.15 -4.50
C PHE A 262 82.94 -29.45 -4.05
N THR A 263 83.70 -28.47 -3.55
CA THR A 263 85.04 -28.72 -2.99
C THR A 263 84.99 -29.53 -1.70
N ALA A 264 83.99 -29.26 -0.84
CA ALA A 264 83.73 -30.06 0.36
C ALA A 264 83.27 -31.50 0.02
N LEU A 265 82.52 -31.66 -1.07
CA LEU A 265 82.13 -32.98 -1.56
C LEU A 265 83.31 -33.74 -2.17
N ALA A 266 84.19 -33.06 -2.90
CA ALA A 266 85.38 -33.68 -3.49
C ALA A 266 86.32 -34.26 -2.42
N SER A 267 86.53 -33.59 -1.29
CA SER A 267 87.36 -34.13 -0.20
C SER A 267 86.80 -35.42 0.41
N LEU A 268 85.48 -35.48 0.59
CA LEU A 268 84.77 -36.68 1.07
C LEU A 268 84.83 -37.82 0.05
N LEU A 269 84.73 -37.50 -1.25
CA LEU A 269 84.87 -38.48 -2.33
C LEU A 269 86.27 -39.04 -2.47
N ILE A 270 87.33 -38.25 -2.18
CA ILE A 270 88.71 -38.75 -2.22
C ILE A 270 88.92 -39.83 -1.16
N GLU A 271 88.46 -39.61 0.07
CA GLU A 271 88.57 -40.60 1.14
C GLU A 271 87.83 -41.90 0.79
N GLN A 272 86.58 -41.79 0.35
CA GLN A 272 85.76 -42.94 -0.03
C GLN A 272 86.28 -43.64 -1.29
N GLY A 273 86.75 -42.88 -2.27
CA GLY A 273 87.28 -43.40 -3.54
C GLY A 273 88.58 -44.18 -3.34
N ILE A 274 89.48 -43.72 -2.45
CA ILE A 274 90.69 -44.47 -2.08
C ILE A 274 90.31 -45.82 -1.46
N GLN A 275 89.32 -45.84 -0.56
CA GLN A 275 88.83 -47.09 0.05
C GLN A 275 88.25 -48.06 -0.99
N GLN A 276 87.51 -47.56 -1.99
CA GLN A 276 86.93 -48.40 -3.06
C GLN A 276 88.00 -48.99 -3.99
N ILE A 277 89.02 -48.21 -4.36
CA ILE A 277 90.15 -48.68 -5.18
C ILE A 277 91.01 -49.71 -4.44
N CYS A 278 91.23 -49.52 -3.13
CA CYS A 278 91.96 -50.49 -2.31
C CYS A 278 91.28 -51.86 -2.28
N GLY A 279 89.95 -51.92 -2.42
CA GLY A 279 89.19 -53.17 -2.53
C GLY A 279 89.25 -53.79 -3.94
N GLN A 280 88.95 -53.00 -4.97
CA GLN A 280 89.07 -53.40 -6.37
C GLN A 280 89.55 -52.22 -7.23
N PRO A 281 90.65 -52.36 -8.00
CA PRO A 281 91.25 -51.26 -8.74
C PRO A 281 90.40 -50.75 -9.91
N GLN A 282 89.31 -51.45 -10.24
CA GLN A 282 88.38 -51.06 -11.29
C GLN A 282 87.42 -49.95 -10.83
N HIS A 283 87.21 -49.77 -9.52
CA HIS A 283 86.28 -48.79 -8.93
C HIS A 283 86.83 -47.36 -8.87
N ASN A 284 87.01 -46.70 -10.02
CA ASN A 284 87.67 -45.38 -10.10
C ASN A 284 86.72 -44.16 -10.13
N PHE A 285 85.40 -44.39 -10.23
CA PHE A 285 84.39 -43.35 -10.40
C PHE A 285 84.48 -42.19 -9.39
N LEU A 286 84.56 -42.50 -8.10
CA LEU A 286 84.54 -41.47 -7.04
C LEU A 286 85.77 -40.55 -7.10
N LEU A 287 86.94 -41.12 -7.41
CA LEU A 287 88.18 -40.33 -7.53
C LEU A 287 88.21 -39.51 -8.81
N ALA A 288 87.69 -40.06 -9.91
CA ALA A 288 87.62 -39.32 -11.16
C ALA A 288 86.59 -38.17 -11.09
N LEU A 289 85.47 -38.38 -10.38
CA LEU A 289 84.51 -37.32 -10.07
C LEU A 289 85.12 -36.27 -9.13
N ALA A 290 85.86 -36.69 -8.11
CA ALA A 290 86.56 -35.75 -7.23
C ALA A 290 87.61 -34.92 -7.98
N ASP A 291 88.36 -35.54 -8.90
CA ASP A 291 89.33 -34.83 -9.76
C ASP A 291 88.61 -33.81 -10.67
N GLN A 292 87.49 -34.19 -11.29
CA GLN A 292 86.68 -33.27 -12.09
C GLN A 292 86.11 -32.10 -11.26
N LEU A 293 85.57 -32.36 -10.08
CA LEU A 293 85.02 -31.32 -9.20
C LEU A 293 86.10 -30.41 -8.60
N THR A 294 87.36 -30.86 -8.54
CA THR A 294 88.48 -30.05 -8.04
C THR A 294 89.15 -29.24 -9.15
N ARG A 295 89.36 -29.83 -10.34
CA ARG A 295 90.07 -29.19 -11.46
C ARG A 295 89.17 -28.42 -12.43
N GLU A 296 87.94 -28.88 -12.62
CA GLU A 296 86.97 -28.33 -13.58
C GLU A 296 85.62 -28.01 -12.91
N ALA A 297 85.63 -27.50 -11.68
CA ALA A 297 84.41 -27.14 -10.94
C ALA A 297 83.50 -26.18 -11.72
N GLU A 298 84.10 -25.22 -12.43
CA GLU A 298 83.39 -24.21 -13.22
C GLU A 298 82.54 -24.85 -14.35
N ALA A 299 82.95 -26.00 -14.90
CA ALA A 299 82.20 -26.70 -15.94
C ALA A 299 80.82 -27.19 -15.47
N VAL A 300 80.64 -27.37 -14.16
CA VAL A 300 79.35 -27.77 -13.55
C VAL A 300 78.66 -26.57 -12.90
N VAL A 301 79.42 -25.66 -12.28
CA VAL A 301 78.87 -24.48 -11.58
C VAL A 301 78.32 -23.44 -12.56
N GLU A 302 78.98 -23.20 -13.70
CA GLU A 302 78.57 -22.17 -14.66
C GLU A 302 77.18 -22.46 -15.25
N PRO A 303 76.85 -23.66 -15.75
CA PRO A 303 75.49 -23.94 -16.21
C PRO A 303 74.46 -23.93 -15.05
N LEU A 304 74.81 -24.41 -13.85
CA LEU A 304 73.89 -24.38 -12.70
C LEU A 304 73.55 -22.96 -12.23
N SER A 305 74.44 -21.98 -12.46
CA SER A 305 74.22 -20.58 -12.08
C SER A 305 72.98 -19.96 -12.76
N ILE A 306 72.62 -20.45 -13.95
CA ILE A 306 71.44 -20.00 -14.72
C ILE A 306 70.14 -20.36 -13.98
N LEU A 307 70.10 -21.52 -13.33
CA LEU A 307 68.95 -21.96 -12.52
C LEU A 307 68.83 -21.17 -11.20
N LEU A 308 69.94 -20.58 -10.73
CA LEU A 308 70.06 -19.79 -9.51
C LEU A 308 69.90 -18.27 -9.75
N ASN A 309 69.54 -17.86 -10.97
CA ASN A 309 69.47 -16.45 -11.36
C ASN A 309 68.48 -15.65 -10.45
N PRO A 310 68.90 -14.50 -9.86
CA PRO A 310 68.06 -13.67 -8.97
C PRO A 310 66.75 -13.20 -9.59
N TYR A 311 66.71 -13.02 -10.93
CA TYR A 311 65.54 -12.56 -11.65
C TYR A 311 64.50 -13.67 -11.90
N ARG A 312 64.93 -14.94 -11.87
CA ARG A 312 64.08 -16.12 -12.07
C ARG A 312 64.55 -17.30 -11.19
N PRO A 313 64.52 -17.16 -9.84
CA PRO A 313 65.09 -18.19 -8.97
C PRO A 313 64.23 -19.45 -9.04
N LEU A 314 64.85 -20.54 -9.50
CA LEU A 314 64.30 -21.88 -9.35
C LEU A 314 64.71 -22.42 -7.96
N PRO A 315 63.82 -23.16 -7.28
CA PRO A 315 64.11 -23.71 -5.95
C PRO A 315 65.03 -24.93 -6.06
N LEU A 316 66.29 -24.72 -6.47
CA LEU A 316 67.31 -25.76 -6.54
C LEU A 316 67.64 -26.25 -5.11
N ALA A 317 67.37 -27.53 -4.86
CA ALA A 317 67.45 -28.17 -3.55
C ALA A 317 68.69 -29.07 -3.40
N GLY A 318 69.28 -29.55 -4.49
CA GLY A 318 70.51 -30.33 -4.45
C GLY A 318 70.98 -30.81 -5.82
N VAL A 319 72.23 -31.29 -5.87
CA VAL A 319 72.85 -31.88 -7.06
C VAL A 319 73.38 -33.27 -6.68
N VAL A 320 73.07 -34.27 -7.50
CA VAL A 320 73.46 -35.68 -7.31
C VAL A 320 74.23 -36.13 -8.55
N PHE A 321 75.29 -36.90 -8.35
CA PHE A 321 76.15 -37.45 -9.38
C PHE A 321 76.11 -38.98 -9.30
N SER A 322 75.91 -39.66 -10.42
CA SER A 322 76.00 -41.12 -10.45
C SER A 322 76.37 -41.66 -11.82
N GLU A 323 76.78 -42.92 -11.86
CA GLU A 323 76.85 -43.69 -13.09
C GLU A 323 75.47 -44.23 -13.49
N ALA A 324 75.35 -44.76 -14.70
CA ALA A 324 74.17 -45.49 -15.16
C ALA A 324 73.87 -46.70 -14.24
N SER A 325 72.58 -47.01 -14.04
CA SER A 325 72.12 -48.12 -13.21
C SER A 325 71.70 -49.30 -14.10
N VAL A 326 72.61 -50.23 -14.33
CA VAL A 326 72.38 -51.39 -15.20
C VAL A 326 71.46 -52.45 -14.54
N GLU A 327 71.35 -52.45 -13.21
CA GLU A 327 70.56 -53.45 -12.45
C GLU A 327 69.20 -52.94 -11.92
N ALA A 328 68.82 -51.68 -12.19
CA ALA A 328 67.57 -51.10 -11.68
C ALA A 328 66.28 -51.69 -12.31
N GLY A 329 66.41 -52.43 -13.43
CA GLY A 329 65.28 -53.03 -14.15
C GLY A 329 64.74 -54.27 -13.45
N ARG A 330 63.51 -54.19 -12.94
CA ARG A 330 62.78 -55.36 -12.42
C ARG A 330 61.87 -55.96 -13.50
N SER A 331 61.57 -57.25 -13.37
CA SER A 331 60.61 -57.96 -14.24
C SER A 331 59.15 -57.60 -13.91
N VAL A 332 58.89 -57.14 -12.68
CA VAL A 332 57.58 -56.69 -12.20
C VAL A 332 57.23 -55.33 -12.83
N SER A 333 56.03 -55.19 -13.39
CA SER A 333 55.56 -53.94 -13.98
C SER A 333 55.32 -52.87 -12.91
N HIS A 334 55.57 -51.60 -13.26
CA HIS A 334 55.44 -50.43 -12.39
C HIS A 334 56.28 -50.49 -11.10
N HIS A 335 57.34 -51.30 -11.11
CA HIS A 335 58.24 -51.45 -9.97
C HIS A 335 59.68 -51.16 -10.40
N TRP A 336 60.34 -50.29 -9.65
CA TRP A 336 61.74 -49.94 -9.85
C TRP A 336 62.57 -50.50 -8.71
N GLY A 337 63.77 -51.03 -8.98
CA GLY A 337 64.67 -51.43 -7.89
C GLY A 337 65.37 -50.22 -7.33
N ARG A 338 64.96 -49.71 -6.16
CA ARG A 338 65.67 -48.58 -5.53
C ARG A 338 67.09 -48.99 -5.13
N ASP A 339 68.06 -48.39 -5.81
CA ASP A 339 69.48 -48.50 -5.50
C ASP A 339 69.88 -47.50 -4.39
N ASN A 340 70.97 -47.78 -3.66
CA ASN A 340 71.51 -46.93 -2.59
C ASN A 340 71.82 -45.50 -3.06
N ARG A 341 72.04 -45.30 -4.38
CA ARG A 341 72.21 -43.99 -5.02
C ARG A 341 71.04 -43.04 -4.75
N TRP A 342 69.83 -43.58 -4.53
CA TRP A 342 68.59 -42.84 -4.29
C TRP A 342 68.30 -42.58 -2.81
N GLU A 343 69.22 -42.82 -1.88
CA GLU A 343 68.95 -42.59 -0.45
C GLU A 343 68.85 -41.10 -0.09
N THR A 344 69.65 -40.23 -0.71
CA THR A 344 69.72 -38.79 -0.37
C THR A 344 68.47 -37.98 -0.72
N ILE A 345 67.86 -38.24 -1.88
CA ILE A 345 66.74 -37.40 -2.37
C ILE A 345 65.48 -37.60 -1.54
N PRO A 346 64.95 -38.83 -1.35
CA PRO A 346 63.68 -39.04 -0.66
C PRO A 346 63.72 -38.57 0.79
N ASP A 347 64.85 -38.68 1.49
CA ASP A 347 64.98 -38.24 2.88
C ASP A 347 65.12 -36.72 2.98
N SER A 348 65.80 -36.08 2.02
CA SER A 348 65.93 -34.62 1.99
C SER A 348 64.58 -33.91 1.83
N VAL A 349 63.64 -34.47 1.06
CA VAL A 349 62.30 -33.89 0.81
C VAL A 349 61.49 -33.66 2.10
N LEU A 350 61.73 -34.47 3.15
CA LEU A 350 61.07 -34.32 4.44
C LEU A 350 61.63 -33.15 5.28
N TRP A 351 62.91 -32.83 5.11
CA TRP A 351 63.67 -31.90 5.95
C TRP A 351 64.05 -30.58 5.26
N LEU A 352 63.41 -30.24 4.14
CA LEU A 352 63.70 -29.01 3.39
C LEU A 352 63.39 -27.72 4.20
N PRO A 353 64.26 -26.68 4.12
CA PRO A 353 64.02 -25.36 4.67
C PRO A 353 62.74 -24.72 4.12
N ALA A 354 62.10 -23.82 4.88
CA ALA A 354 60.81 -23.22 4.53
C ALA A 354 60.79 -22.51 3.15
N GLY A 355 61.94 -22.05 2.66
CA GLY A 355 62.10 -21.41 1.35
C GLY A 355 62.07 -22.36 0.15
N LEU A 356 62.42 -23.65 0.33
CA LEU A 356 62.50 -24.66 -0.74
C LEU A 356 61.33 -25.65 -0.72
N ARG A 357 60.39 -25.52 0.22
CA ARG A 357 59.21 -26.39 0.32
C ARG A 357 58.22 -26.16 -0.84
N PRO A 358 57.48 -27.20 -1.27
CA PRO A 358 56.45 -27.08 -2.29
C PRO A 358 55.44 -25.95 -1.97
N ARG A 359 55.32 -24.96 -2.86
CA ARG A 359 54.41 -23.81 -2.68
C ARG A 359 53.44 -23.67 -3.84
N LYS A 360 52.14 -23.56 -3.51
CA LYS A 360 51.08 -23.33 -4.50
C LYS A 360 51.23 -21.93 -5.11
N GLN A 361 51.19 -21.85 -6.43
CA GLN A 361 51.23 -20.57 -7.15
C GLN A 361 49.81 -19.94 -7.12
N GLY A 362 49.67 -18.75 -6.52
CA GLY A 362 48.40 -17.99 -6.46
C GLY A 362 48.14 -17.22 -5.16
N VAL A 363 47.13 -16.33 -5.17
CA VAL A 363 46.70 -15.54 -4.00
C VAL A 363 46.02 -16.45 -2.97
N ASN A 364 46.42 -16.34 -1.70
CA ASN A 364 45.87 -17.15 -0.61
C ASN A 364 44.45 -16.67 -0.24
N TRP A 365 43.43 -17.30 -0.83
CA TRP A 365 42.00 -17.03 -0.60
C TRP A 365 41.61 -16.96 0.88
N MET A 366 42.17 -17.83 1.73
CA MET A 366 41.82 -17.86 3.16
C MET A 366 42.19 -16.55 3.87
N ARG A 367 43.30 -15.90 3.46
CA ARG A 367 43.69 -14.59 3.98
C ARG A 367 42.77 -13.46 3.50
N GLY A 368 42.27 -13.57 2.26
CA GLY A 368 41.28 -12.61 1.74
C GLY A 368 39.96 -12.69 2.50
N MET A 369 39.47 -13.90 2.76
CA MET A 369 38.24 -14.13 3.51
C MET A 369 38.34 -13.71 4.97
N SER A 370 39.49 -13.94 5.63
CA SER A 370 39.69 -13.50 7.02
C SER A 370 39.72 -11.98 7.15
N VAL A 371 40.33 -11.27 6.20
CA VAL A 371 40.34 -9.79 6.19
C VAL A 371 38.94 -9.24 5.92
N ALA A 372 38.18 -9.83 4.98
CA ALA A 372 36.80 -9.44 4.72
C ALA A 372 35.89 -9.67 5.95
N ALA A 373 36.03 -10.81 6.62
CA ALA A 373 35.29 -11.11 7.85
C ALA A 373 35.63 -10.13 8.99
N ALA A 374 36.92 -9.81 9.17
CA ALA A 374 37.36 -8.84 10.16
C ALA A 374 36.80 -7.43 9.88
N ALA A 375 36.81 -6.99 8.63
CA ALA A 375 36.22 -5.71 8.22
C ALA A 375 34.70 -5.66 8.49
N LEU A 376 33.99 -6.76 8.23
CA LEU A 376 32.55 -6.86 8.49
C LEU A 376 32.23 -6.83 9.99
N MET A 377 33.04 -7.50 10.82
CA MET A 377 32.92 -7.43 12.28
C MET A 377 33.14 -6.01 12.82
N LEU A 378 34.16 -5.30 12.30
CA LEU A 378 34.41 -3.90 12.68
C LEU A 378 33.27 -2.98 12.27
N LEU A 379 32.72 -3.17 11.07
CA LEU A 379 31.56 -2.40 10.60
C LEU A 379 30.33 -2.63 11.47
N TRP A 380 30.06 -3.88 11.85
CA TRP A 380 28.94 -4.22 12.71
C TRP A 380 29.09 -3.63 14.13
N ALA A 381 30.29 -3.71 14.70
CA ALA A 381 30.61 -3.09 15.99
C ALA A 381 30.44 -1.55 15.95
N ALA A 382 30.91 -0.89 14.89
CA ALA A 382 30.72 0.54 14.71
C ALA A 382 29.22 0.90 14.63
N SER A 383 28.42 0.12 13.87
CA SER A 383 26.97 0.34 13.78
C SER A 383 26.26 0.18 15.13
N MET A 384 26.66 -0.80 15.95
CA MET A 384 26.12 -1.01 17.29
C MET A 384 26.45 0.15 18.23
N THR A 385 27.70 0.63 18.24
CA THR A 385 28.11 1.75 19.13
C THR A 385 27.36 3.05 18.82
N VAL A 386 27.17 3.36 17.54
CA VAL A 386 26.40 4.54 17.11
C VAL A 386 24.95 4.41 17.57
N SER A 387 24.36 3.23 17.38
CA SER A 387 23.01 2.94 17.83
C SER A 387 22.85 3.04 19.33
N PHE A 388 23.81 2.56 20.10
CA PHE A 388 23.82 2.69 21.55
C PHE A 388 23.85 4.16 21.99
N ILE A 389 24.77 4.96 21.47
CA ILE A 389 24.92 6.38 21.85
C ILE A 389 23.65 7.17 21.49
N ALA A 390 23.12 6.97 20.27
CA ALA A 390 21.94 7.68 19.81
C ALA A 390 20.68 7.32 20.62
N ASN A 391 20.46 6.02 20.91
CA ASN A 391 19.36 5.60 21.79
C ASN A 391 19.54 6.12 23.23
N ARG A 392 20.77 6.08 23.77
CA ARG A 392 21.05 6.58 25.13
C ARG A 392 20.80 8.08 25.26
N HIS A 393 21.18 8.86 24.24
CA HIS A 393 20.93 10.30 24.19
C HIS A 393 19.43 10.60 24.12
N LEU A 394 18.67 9.85 23.33
CA LEU A 394 17.21 9.96 23.27
C LEU A 394 16.57 9.70 24.65
N VAL A 395 16.98 8.61 25.31
CA VAL A 395 16.51 8.26 26.66
C VAL A 395 16.84 9.37 27.67
N ALA A 396 18.04 9.94 27.60
CA ALA A 396 18.46 11.02 28.51
C ALA A 396 17.61 12.30 28.34
N ILE A 397 17.34 12.72 27.09
CA ILE A 397 16.47 13.87 26.81
C ILE A 397 15.05 13.62 27.34
N ALA A 398 14.49 12.46 27.03
CA ALA A 398 13.16 12.08 27.49
C ALA A 398 13.04 12.07 29.02
N GLN A 399 14.06 11.54 29.70
CA GLN A 399 14.11 11.52 31.16
C GLN A 399 14.16 12.93 31.76
N GLU A 400 14.92 13.85 31.15
CA GLU A 400 15.00 15.23 31.60
C GLU A 400 13.68 15.99 31.39
N GLN A 401 13.02 15.78 30.24
CA GLN A 401 11.70 16.36 29.96
C GLN A 401 10.65 15.91 31.00
N VAL A 402 10.63 14.62 31.33
CA VAL A 402 9.75 14.08 32.39
C VAL A 402 10.09 14.70 33.74
N ARG A 403 11.38 14.82 34.08
CA ARG A 403 11.83 15.40 35.35
C ARG A 403 11.36 16.85 35.51
N LEU A 404 11.53 17.68 34.48
CA LEU A 404 11.10 19.08 34.48
C LEU A 404 9.57 19.21 34.51
N ALA A 405 8.83 18.37 33.80
CA ALA A 405 7.37 18.36 33.85
C ALA A 405 6.83 17.94 35.24
N SER A 406 7.57 17.07 35.94
CA SER A 406 7.21 16.56 37.28
C SER A 406 7.58 17.48 38.45
N ALA A 407 8.44 18.48 38.22
CA ALA A 407 8.93 19.35 39.29
C ALA A 407 7.87 20.38 39.72
N GLU A 408 7.01 20.02 40.68
CA GLU A 408 5.90 20.84 41.17
C GLU A 408 6.32 22.23 41.68
N LYS A 409 7.55 22.36 42.19
CA LYS A 409 8.12 23.61 42.68
C LYS A 409 8.51 24.61 41.58
N GLN A 410 8.46 24.20 40.31
CA GLN A 410 8.82 25.07 39.18
C GLN A 410 7.62 25.87 38.66
N PRO A 411 7.86 27.05 38.03
CA PRO A 411 6.80 27.84 37.44
C PRO A 411 5.97 27.05 36.41
N LEU A 412 4.67 27.32 36.37
CA LEU A 412 3.72 26.62 35.49
C LEU A 412 4.13 26.68 34.01
N ALA A 413 4.70 27.81 33.56
CA ALA A 413 5.21 27.98 32.21
C ALA A 413 6.33 26.99 31.85
N VAL A 414 7.25 26.72 32.78
CA VAL A 414 8.35 25.76 32.56
C VAL A 414 7.82 24.33 32.47
N ARG A 415 6.84 24.00 33.32
CA ARG A 415 6.19 22.68 33.31
C ARG A 415 5.41 22.43 32.01
N LEU A 416 4.66 23.42 31.53
CA LEU A 416 3.97 23.32 30.23
C LEU A 416 4.95 23.25 29.05
N HIS A 417 6.05 24.00 29.11
CA HIS A 417 7.08 23.94 28.08
C HIS A 417 7.73 22.54 28.01
N ALA A 418 8.09 21.98 29.17
CA ALA A 418 8.62 20.62 29.27
C ALA A 418 7.60 19.58 28.76
N LEU A 419 6.33 19.76 29.09
CA LEU A 419 5.24 18.91 28.60
C LEU A 419 5.06 19.00 27.08
N SER A 420 5.19 20.20 26.49
CA SER A 420 5.15 20.40 25.04
C SER A 420 6.35 19.74 24.33
N ALA A 421 7.53 19.79 24.96
CA ALA A 421 8.72 19.12 24.45
C ALA A 421 8.56 17.59 24.49
N LEU A 422 7.93 17.07 25.55
CA LEU A 422 7.59 15.66 25.70
C LEU A 422 6.55 15.21 24.65
N GLN A 423 5.53 16.02 24.36
CA GLN A 423 4.59 15.71 23.27
C GLN A 423 5.28 15.61 21.91
N LYS A 424 6.23 16.51 21.62
CA LYS A 424 7.03 16.45 20.38
C LYS A 424 7.88 15.18 20.30
N THR A 425 8.45 14.73 21.42
CA THR A 425 9.20 13.47 21.43
C THR A 425 8.27 12.27 21.27
N LEU A 426 7.11 12.24 21.94
CA LEU A 426 6.10 11.19 21.76
C LEU A 426 5.58 11.11 20.32
N SER A 427 5.19 12.23 19.71
CA SER A 427 4.70 12.25 18.32
C SER A 427 5.77 11.79 17.34
N GLN A 428 7.04 12.14 17.59
CA GLN A 428 8.16 11.64 16.79
C GLN A 428 8.37 10.14 16.95
N LEU A 429 8.24 9.60 18.17
CA LEU A 429 8.37 8.16 18.43
C LEU A 429 7.23 7.36 17.82
N GLU A 430 6.00 7.88 17.90
CA GLU A 430 4.81 7.27 17.32
C GLU A 430 4.90 7.25 15.78
N TYR A 431 5.30 8.38 15.17
CA TYR A 431 5.60 8.44 13.74
C TYR A 431 6.64 7.40 13.32
N ARG A 432 7.71 7.24 14.11
CA ARG A 432 8.78 6.25 13.88
C ARG A 432 8.34 4.81 14.11
N SER A 433 7.36 4.57 14.98
CA SER A 433 6.79 3.24 15.16
C SER A 433 6.01 2.81 13.91
N GLN A 434 5.27 3.74 13.31
CA GLN A 434 4.48 3.49 12.10
C GLN A 434 5.33 3.43 10.81
N HIS A 435 6.32 4.31 10.65
CA HIS A 435 7.12 4.45 9.41
C HIS A 435 8.54 3.84 9.52
N GLY A 436 8.90 3.34 10.70
CA GLY A 436 10.20 2.76 11.03
C GLY A 436 11.24 3.80 11.48
N ALA A 437 12.01 3.46 12.52
CA ALA A 437 13.05 4.34 13.09
C ALA A 437 14.19 4.66 12.10
N PRO A 438 14.95 5.76 12.24
CA PRO A 438 16.16 5.98 11.45
C PRO A 438 17.20 4.84 11.58
N TRP A 439 17.98 4.58 10.53
CA TRP A 439 18.95 3.47 10.48
C TRP A 439 19.95 3.50 11.64
N TYR A 440 20.37 4.70 12.08
CA TYR A 440 21.31 4.86 13.19
C TYR A 440 20.73 4.43 14.54
N LEU A 441 19.42 4.23 14.69
CA LEU A 441 18.80 3.69 15.90
C LEU A 441 18.53 2.18 15.81
N ARG A 442 18.61 1.57 14.62
CA ARG A 442 18.05 0.25 14.31
C ARG A 442 18.97 -0.95 14.52
N ALA A 443 20.24 -0.79 14.87
CA ALA A 443 21.23 -1.88 14.85
C ALA A 443 21.01 -2.97 15.93
N GLY A 444 19.79 -3.47 16.12
CA GLY A 444 19.38 -4.40 17.19
C GLY A 444 19.13 -3.74 18.55
N LEU A 445 19.35 -2.42 18.67
CA LEU A 445 19.31 -1.69 19.95
C LEU A 445 18.25 -0.59 19.99
N SER A 446 17.26 -0.60 19.08
CA SER A 446 16.24 0.45 19.02
C SER A 446 15.38 0.46 20.27
N GLN A 447 15.38 1.58 20.99
CA GLN A 447 14.57 1.79 22.20
C GLN A 447 13.26 2.55 21.89
N ASN A 448 12.87 2.68 20.62
CA ASN A 448 11.77 3.54 20.19
C ASN A 448 10.43 3.12 20.85
N ASP A 449 10.06 1.85 20.69
CA ASP A 449 8.76 1.35 21.14
C ASP A 449 8.73 1.17 22.67
N ASP A 450 9.83 0.67 23.26
CA ASP A 450 9.99 0.55 24.72
C ASP A 450 9.87 1.92 25.42
N LEU A 451 10.50 2.95 24.84
CA LEU A 451 10.46 4.30 25.38
C LEU A 451 9.10 4.97 25.15
N LEU A 452 8.43 4.71 24.02
CA LEU A 452 7.04 5.14 23.81
C LEU A 452 6.13 4.55 24.89
N ALA A 453 6.19 3.23 25.09
CA ALA A 453 5.40 2.53 26.10
C ALA A 453 5.66 3.03 27.53
N ALA A 454 6.91 3.40 27.84
CA ALA A 454 7.28 3.94 29.15
C ALA A 454 6.90 5.42 29.35
N LEU A 455 6.95 6.24 28.30
CA LEU A 455 6.69 7.68 28.38
C LEU A 455 5.20 8.03 28.36
N PHE A 456 4.38 7.31 27.59
CA PHE A 456 2.96 7.65 27.42
C PHE A 456 2.19 7.70 28.76
N PRO A 457 2.32 6.72 29.66
CA PRO A 457 1.68 6.75 30.98
C PRO A 457 2.15 7.95 31.83
N ARG A 458 3.47 8.21 31.84
CA ARG A 458 4.06 9.34 32.60
C ARG A 458 3.61 10.69 32.06
N TYR A 459 3.45 10.81 30.75
CA TYR A 459 2.85 11.99 30.14
C TYR A 459 1.41 12.17 30.61
N GLY A 460 0.60 11.11 30.57
CA GLY A 460 -0.81 11.13 31.00
C GLY A 460 -0.99 11.62 32.44
N GLU A 461 -0.19 11.10 33.38
CA GLU A 461 -0.21 11.51 34.80
C GLU A 461 0.05 13.01 35.00
N ARG A 462 0.86 13.63 34.14
CA ARG A 462 1.23 15.05 34.24
C ARG A 462 0.33 15.95 33.42
N ALA A 463 -0.17 15.46 32.28
CA ALA A 463 -1.08 16.18 31.41
C ALA A 463 -2.48 16.32 32.00
N GLN A 464 -2.97 15.32 32.75
CA GLN A 464 -4.29 15.39 33.39
C GLN A 464 -4.46 16.62 34.30
N PRO A 465 -3.65 16.86 35.35
CA PRO A 465 -3.84 18.03 36.21
C PRO A 465 -3.53 19.36 35.49
N LEU A 466 -2.59 19.35 34.54
CA LEU A 466 -2.16 20.58 33.86
C LEU A 466 -3.08 21.01 32.71
N LEU A 467 -3.74 20.07 32.05
CA LEU A 467 -4.58 20.33 30.87
C LEU A 467 -6.04 19.95 31.15
N ARG A 468 -6.32 18.68 31.46
CA ARG A 468 -7.70 18.18 31.63
C ARG A 468 -8.40 18.85 32.81
N ASP A 469 -7.82 18.77 34.01
CA ASP A 469 -8.48 19.24 35.24
C ASP A 469 -8.57 20.76 35.25
N ALA A 470 -7.55 21.45 34.72
CA ALA A 470 -7.59 22.91 34.57
C ALA A 470 -8.63 23.36 33.52
N ALA A 471 -8.77 22.66 32.40
CA ALA A 471 -9.82 22.92 31.42
C ALA A 471 -11.21 22.60 31.98
N ALA A 472 -11.35 21.49 32.69
CA ALA A 472 -12.58 21.09 33.35
C ALA A 472 -13.03 22.15 34.36
N HIS A 473 -12.13 22.61 35.23
CA HIS A 473 -12.44 23.65 36.21
C HIS A 473 -12.86 24.97 35.54
N HIS A 474 -12.20 25.39 34.46
CA HIS A 474 -12.60 26.57 33.68
C HIS A 474 -14.01 26.41 33.09
N LEU A 475 -14.30 25.24 32.51
CA LEU A 475 -15.63 24.96 31.94
C LEU A 475 -16.72 24.86 33.02
N GLU A 476 -16.41 24.24 34.16
CA GLU A 476 -17.32 24.13 35.30
C GLU A 476 -17.67 25.51 35.87
N GLU A 477 -16.71 26.42 36.00
CA GLU A 477 -16.97 27.82 36.40
C GLU A 477 -17.91 28.55 35.43
N GLN A 478 -17.69 28.41 34.12
CA GLN A 478 -18.54 29.04 33.11
C GLN A 478 -19.95 28.45 33.08
N LEU A 479 -20.07 27.11 33.19
CA LEU A 479 -21.35 26.42 33.20
C LEU A 479 -22.14 26.70 34.49
N THR A 480 -21.47 26.76 35.65
CA THR A 480 -22.12 27.15 36.91
C THR A 480 -22.58 28.61 36.88
N ALA A 481 -21.79 29.53 36.31
CA ALA A 481 -22.19 30.91 36.09
C ALA A 481 -23.45 31.02 35.21
N PHE A 482 -23.55 30.20 34.15
CA PHE A 482 -24.76 30.13 33.31
C PHE A 482 -25.98 29.62 34.10
N VAL A 483 -25.82 28.60 34.92
CA VAL A 483 -26.91 28.02 35.75
C VAL A 483 -27.43 29.04 36.78
N GLN A 484 -26.56 29.90 37.30
CA GLN A 484 -26.89 30.93 38.30
C GLN A 484 -27.58 32.18 37.73
N LEU A 485 -27.58 32.39 36.41
CA LEU A 485 -28.27 33.53 35.80
C LEU A 485 -29.78 33.52 36.14
N PRO A 486 -30.48 34.66 36.27
CA PRO A 486 -31.93 34.71 36.52
C PRO A 486 -32.80 34.29 35.31
N PRO A 487 -34.05 33.80 35.54
CA PRO A 487 -34.98 33.32 34.51
C PRO A 487 -35.15 34.20 33.28
N ASP A 488 -35.31 35.50 33.50
CA ASP A 488 -35.77 36.48 32.51
C ASP A 488 -34.65 37.42 32.04
N SER A 489 -33.38 37.08 32.30
CA SER A 489 -32.26 37.92 31.89
C SER A 489 -31.99 37.79 30.38
N PRO A 490 -31.92 38.90 29.61
CA PRO A 490 -31.56 38.87 28.19
C PRO A 490 -30.11 38.40 27.95
N LEU A 491 -29.26 38.43 28.98
CA LEU A 491 -27.91 37.88 28.92
C LEU A 491 -27.92 36.35 28.81
N ARG A 492 -28.88 35.68 29.44
CA ARG A 492 -29.03 34.23 29.36
C ARG A 492 -29.35 33.78 27.93
N GLU A 493 -30.16 34.55 27.21
CA GLU A 493 -30.45 34.27 25.79
C GLU A 493 -29.21 34.35 24.91
N LYS A 494 -28.35 35.37 25.15
CA LYS A 494 -27.09 35.53 24.41
C LYS A 494 -26.10 34.40 24.72
N MET A 495 -26.01 34.01 26.00
CA MET A 495 -25.07 32.99 26.46
C MET A 495 -25.48 31.54 26.17
N THR A 496 -26.74 31.29 25.76
CA THR A 496 -27.24 29.92 25.51
C THR A 496 -26.40 29.15 24.48
N LYS A 497 -25.98 29.82 23.39
CA LYS A 497 -25.13 29.19 22.36
C LYS A 497 -23.73 28.87 22.89
N THR A 498 -23.14 29.80 23.65
CA THR A 498 -21.82 29.63 24.28
C THR A 498 -21.86 28.50 25.32
N ALA A 499 -22.88 28.48 26.19
CA ALA A 499 -23.06 27.45 27.20
C ALA A 499 -23.28 26.06 26.59
N TYR A 500 -23.94 25.96 25.43
CA TYR A 500 -24.02 24.71 24.67
C TYR A 500 -22.63 24.24 24.18
N GLY A 501 -21.84 25.15 23.61
CA GLY A 501 -20.46 24.85 23.18
C GLY A 501 -19.57 24.40 24.36
N GLN A 502 -19.68 25.08 25.49
CA GLN A 502 -18.96 24.74 26.73
C GLN A 502 -19.39 23.39 27.30
N LEU A 503 -20.70 23.10 27.31
CA LEU A 503 -21.20 21.79 27.72
C LEU A 503 -20.69 20.69 26.78
N LYS A 504 -20.66 20.94 25.47
CA LYS A 504 -20.10 20.01 24.49
C LYS A 504 -18.62 19.72 24.76
N GLN A 505 -17.80 20.74 25.02
CA GLN A 505 -16.39 20.58 25.40
C GLN A 505 -16.21 19.78 26.70
N TYR A 506 -17.02 20.09 27.72
CA TYR A 506 -16.98 19.37 29.00
C TYR A 506 -17.33 17.88 28.81
N LEU A 507 -18.37 17.60 28.03
CA LEU A 507 -18.78 16.23 27.75
C LEU A 507 -17.78 15.49 26.85
N MET A 508 -17.02 16.18 26.00
CA MET A 508 -15.91 15.56 25.25
C MET A 508 -14.81 15.07 26.19
N LEU A 509 -14.47 15.81 27.25
CA LEU A 509 -13.48 15.38 28.25
C LEU A 509 -13.91 14.15 29.05
N THR A 510 -15.23 13.96 29.23
CA THR A 510 -15.78 12.83 29.97
C THR A 510 -16.10 11.61 29.09
N ARG A 511 -16.35 11.83 27.79
CA ARG A 511 -16.69 10.80 26.79
C ARG A 511 -15.65 10.76 25.66
N PRO A 512 -14.58 9.94 25.79
CA PRO A 512 -13.51 9.82 24.78
C PRO A 512 -14.00 9.52 23.36
N GLU A 513 -15.07 8.73 23.21
CA GLU A 513 -15.66 8.35 21.92
C GLU A 513 -16.22 9.54 21.10
N LYS A 514 -16.53 10.65 21.77
CA LYS A 514 -17.10 11.85 21.15
C LYS A 514 -16.10 13.00 21.02
N MET A 515 -14.82 12.73 21.34
CA MET A 515 -13.76 13.73 21.29
C MET A 515 -13.36 14.05 19.85
N ASP A 516 -13.59 15.29 19.43
CA ASP A 516 -12.98 15.86 18.23
C ASP A 516 -11.81 16.76 18.67
N ALA A 517 -10.58 16.29 18.46
CA ALA A 517 -9.39 16.96 18.97
C ALA A 517 -9.13 18.34 18.37
N ALA A 518 -9.41 18.51 17.07
CA ALA A 518 -9.19 19.76 16.38
C ALA A 518 -10.22 20.80 16.83
N TRP A 519 -11.50 20.42 16.82
CA TRP A 519 -12.58 21.29 17.27
C TRP A 519 -12.41 21.66 18.76
N PHE A 520 -12.16 20.66 19.63
CA PHE A 520 -11.99 20.88 21.07
C PHE A 520 -10.86 21.89 21.35
N ALA A 521 -9.67 21.69 20.76
CA ALA A 521 -8.53 22.57 21.01
C ALA A 521 -8.76 24.00 20.50
N THR A 522 -9.34 24.15 19.31
CA THR A 522 -9.61 25.48 18.75
C THR A 522 -10.69 26.22 19.53
N THR A 523 -11.82 25.58 19.81
CA THR A 523 -12.93 26.23 20.52
C THR A 523 -12.57 26.51 21.98
N LEU A 524 -11.86 25.59 22.67
CA LEU A 524 -11.47 25.82 24.06
C LEU A 524 -10.46 26.98 24.16
N MET A 525 -9.55 27.14 23.19
CA MET A 525 -8.63 28.28 23.18
C MET A 525 -9.31 29.62 22.87
N GLN A 526 -10.43 29.62 22.14
CA GLN A 526 -11.25 30.82 21.94
C GLN A 526 -11.92 31.24 23.26
N ASP A 527 -12.43 30.27 24.03
CA ASP A 527 -13.12 30.52 25.29
C ASP A 527 -12.17 30.66 26.50
N TRP A 528 -10.94 30.17 26.39
CA TRP A 528 -9.91 30.16 27.45
C TRP A 528 -8.61 30.81 26.96
N SER A 529 -8.70 32.07 26.52
CA SER A 529 -7.59 32.81 25.95
C SER A 529 -6.54 33.27 26.98
N GLN A 530 -6.95 33.44 28.24
CA GLN A 530 -6.11 33.82 29.37
C GLN A 530 -6.17 32.75 30.46
N ARG A 531 -5.00 32.36 30.97
CA ARG A 531 -4.88 31.34 32.01
C ARG A 531 -4.10 31.87 33.21
N SER A 532 -4.68 31.76 34.40
CA SER A 532 -4.04 32.16 35.65
C SER A 532 -2.69 31.45 35.85
N GLY A 533 -1.66 32.23 36.21
CA GLY A 533 -0.31 31.71 36.49
C GLY A 533 0.62 31.53 35.29
N ILE A 534 0.21 31.92 34.07
CA ILE A 534 1.05 31.94 32.85
C ILE A 534 0.83 33.26 32.09
N ALA A 535 1.87 33.75 31.41
CA ALA A 535 1.75 34.89 30.49
C ALA A 535 0.95 34.50 29.22
N ASP A 536 0.01 35.36 28.82
CA ASP A 536 -0.91 35.14 27.69
C ASP A 536 -0.22 34.67 26.40
N ALA A 537 0.93 35.28 26.05
CA ALA A 537 1.69 34.91 24.87
C ALA A 537 2.20 33.45 24.89
N VAL A 538 2.58 32.94 26.07
CA VAL A 538 3.06 31.56 26.23
C VAL A 538 1.89 30.58 26.15
N TRP A 539 0.75 30.93 26.75
CA TRP A 539 -0.45 30.10 26.69
C TRP A 539 -1.03 30.03 25.27
N GLN A 540 -1.15 31.16 24.58
CA GLN A 540 -1.63 31.20 23.19
C GLN A 540 -0.70 30.48 22.22
N GLY A 541 0.62 30.53 22.45
CA GLY A 541 1.60 29.86 21.60
C GLY A 541 1.68 28.34 21.79
N SER A 542 1.48 27.83 23.00
CA SER A 542 1.64 26.40 23.31
C SER A 542 0.30 25.66 23.54
N GLY A 543 -0.69 26.34 24.11
CA GLY A 543 -2.00 25.82 24.50
C GLY A 543 -2.73 25.03 23.41
N PRO A 544 -2.88 25.56 22.16
CA PRO A 544 -3.56 24.84 21.10
C PRO A 544 -2.93 23.47 20.81
N SER A 545 -1.60 23.42 20.69
CA SER A 545 -0.88 22.17 20.42
C SER A 545 -0.94 21.19 21.60
N LEU A 546 -0.87 21.72 22.83
CA LEU A 546 -0.97 20.94 24.06
C LEU A 546 -2.32 20.24 24.18
N LEU A 547 -3.40 21.00 23.96
CA LEU A 547 -4.78 20.52 24.02
C LEU A 547 -5.11 19.57 22.87
N ALA A 548 -4.69 19.88 21.65
CA ALA A 548 -4.94 19.03 20.48
C ALA A 548 -4.30 17.65 20.63
N PHE A 549 -3.03 17.58 21.08
CA PHE A 549 -2.36 16.31 21.31
C PHE A 549 -3.03 15.50 22.43
N TYR A 550 -3.39 16.15 23.55
CA TYR A 550 -4.09 15.49 24.64
C TYR A 550 -5.45 14.93 24.19
N ALA A 551 -6.24 15.73 23.47
CA ALA A 551 -7.55 15.34 22.97
C ALA A 551 -7.46 14.20 21.95
N ALA A 552 -6.47 14.23 21.04
CA ALA A 552 -6.23 13.14 20.10
C ALA A 552 -5.82 11.84 20.81
N SER A 553 -5.04 11.96 21.88
CA SER A 553 -4.58 10.82 22.69
C SER A 553 -5.66 10.24 23.61
N LEU A 554 -6.76 10.98 23.86
CA LEU A 554 -7.82 10.55 24.77
C LEU A 554 -8.57 9.32 24.25
N ALA A 555 -8.76 9.22 22.93
CA ALA A 555 -9.46 8.09 22.31
C ALA A 555 -8.70 6.76 22.49
N SER A 556 -7.36 6.80 22.42
CA SER A 556 -6.50 5.63 22.64
C SER A 556 -6.24 5.34 24.13
N HIS A 557 -6.54 6.28 25.02
CA HIS A 557 -6.35 6.15 26.47
C HIS A 557 -7.61 6.54 27.26
N PRO A 558 -8.69 5.72 27.21
CA PRO A 558 -9.97 6.03 27.86
C PRO A 558 -9.87 6.28 29.38
N GLN A 559 -8.84 5.74 30.03
CA GLN A 559 -8.54 5.97 31.45
C GLN A 559 -8.20 7.43 31.79
N TRP A 560 -7.88 8.27 30.80
CA TRP A 560 -7.61 9.70 31.02
C TRP A 560 -8.88 10.55 31.07
N ARG A 561 -10.07 9.97 30.82
CA ARG A 561 -11.35 10.70 30.86
C ARG A 561 -11.57 11.40 32.19
N LEU A 562 -12.23 12.55 32.16
CA LEU A 562 -12.69 13.24 33.35
C LEU A 562 -13.88 12.46 33.96
N PRO A 563 -13.94 12.28 35.29
CA PRO A 563 -15.17 11.85 35.97
C PRO A 563 -16.30 12.85 35.70
N VAL A 564 -17.51 12.38 35.40
CA VAL A 564 -18.65 13.26 35.09
C VAL A 564 -19.25 13.81 36.38
N ASP A 565 -19.44 15.13 36.47
CA ASP A 565 -20.40 15.71 37.42
C ASP A 565 -21.82 15.63 36.82
N ASP A 566 -22.52 14.53 37.13
CA ASP A 566 -23.89 14.31 36.66
C ASP A 566 -24.88 15.40 37.15
N GLY A 567 -24.60 16.03 38.29
CA GLY A 567 -25.41 17.10 38.87
C GLY A 567 -25.32 18.38 38.05
N LEU A 568 -24.10 18.82 37.72
CA LEU A 568 -23.90 19.99 36.88
C LEU A 568 -24.43 19.76 35.46
N VAL A 569 -24.11 18.61 34.85
CA VAL A 569 -24.54 18.28 33.48
C VAL A 569 -26.06 18.27 33.36
N SER A 570 -26.76 17.63 34.31
CA SER A 570 -28.23 17.57 34.30
C SER A 570 -28.87 18.95 34.49
N GLN A 571 -28.32 19.80 35.36
CA GLN A 571 -28.80 21.18 35.57
C GLN A 571 -28.64 22.03 34.31
N VAL A 572 -27.44 22.03 33.72
CA VAL A 572 -27.15 22.79 32.48
C VAL A 572 -28.05 22.29 31.35
N ARG A 573 -28.14 20.97 31.12
CA ARG A 573 -29.03 20.39 30.09
C ARG A 573 -30.47 20.81 30.28
N THR A 574 -31.01 20.71 31.48
CA THR A 574 -32.41 21.09 31.76
C THR A 574 -32.66 22.56 31.44
N ARG A 575 -31.73 23.45 31.81
CA ARG A 575 -31.82 24.89 31.51
C ARG A 575 -31.71 25.16 30.01
N LEU A 576 -30.76 24.54 29.31
CA LEU A 576 -30.57 24.65 27.87
C LEU A 576 -31.78 24.11 27.09
N ILE A 577 -32.30 22.94 27.45
CA ILE A 577 -33.48 22.32 26.84
C ILE A 577 -34.71 23.21 27.04
N ARG A 578 -34.90 23.79 28.23
CA ARG A 578 -36.04 24.69 28.47
C ARG A 578 -35.94 25.96 27.62
N GLN A 579 -34.78 26.61 27.57
CA GLN A 579 -34.59 27.84 26.81
C GLN A 579 -34.67 27.59 25.28
N MET A 580 -34.07 26.50 24.80
CA MET A 580 -34.14 26.11 23.38
C MET A 580 -35.52 25.57 23.01
N GLY A 581 -36.19 24.84 23.89
CA GLY A 581 -37.55 24.34 23.70
C GLY A 581 -38.60 25.45 23.59
N GLN A 582 -38.41 26.57 24.28
CA GLN A 582 -39.26 27.76 24.11
C GLN A 582 -39.07 28.42 22.73
N ARG A 583 -37.84 28.47 22.21
CA ARG A 583 -37.55 28.98 20.84
C ARG A 583 -37.98 28.02 19.74
N ASN A 584 -37.85 26.71 19.98
CA ASN A 584 -38.00 25.65 18.99
C ASN A 584 -39.27 24.83 19.23
N SER A 585 -40.33 25.47 19.75
CA SER A 585 -41.65 24.83 19.83
C SER A 585 -42.12 24.47 18.42
N GLU A 586 -42.81 23.33 18.26
CA GLU A 586 -43.32 22.87 16.96
C GLU A 586 -44.11 23.99 16.24
N SER A 587 -44.87 24.78 17.00
CA SER A 587 -45.63 25.92 16.49
C SER A 587 -44.77 27.10 16.03
N THR A 588 -43.71 27.46 16.76
CA THR A 588 -42.80 28.56 16.36
C THR A 588 -42.00 28.16 15.12
N LEU A 589 -41.54 26.90 15.06
CA LEU A 589 -40.82 26.36 13.91
C LEU A 589 -41.70 26.34 12.67
N TYR A 590 -42.95 25.86 12.79
CA TYR A 590 -43.93 25.86 11.71
C TYR A 590 -44.21 27.27 11.19
N GLN A 591 -44.53 28.22 12.08
CA GLN A 591 -44.81 29.61 11.73
C GLN A 591 -43.63 30.30 11.04
N LYS A 592 -42.41 30.11 11.55
CA LYS A 592 -41.19 30.67 10.96
C LYS A 592 -40.91 30.07 9.58
N MET A 593 -41.06 28.76 9.44
CA MET A 593 -40.91 28.05 8.17
C MET A 593 -41.92 28.57 7.14
N LEU A 594 -43.19 28.65 7.51
CA LEU A 594 -44.24 29.16 6.62
C LEU A 594 -44.04 30.63 6.24
N ALA A 595 -43.68 31.52 7.17
CA ALA A 595 -43.42 32.92 6.86
C ALA A 595 -42.28 33.10 5.85
N GLN A 596 -41.26 32.23 5.89
CA GLN A 596 -40.19 32.23 4.91
C GLN A 596 -40.64 31.76 3.52
N VAL A 597 -41.55 30.79 3.45
CA VAL A 597 -42.12 30.28 2.20
C VAL A 597 -43.17 31.24 1.62
N ALA A 598 -43.98 31.87 2.46
CA ALA A 598 -45.06 32.77 2.06
C ALA A 598 -44.56 33.92 1.16
N ASN A 599 -43.36 34.45 1.43
CA ASN A 599 -42.78 35.54 0.64
C ASN A 599 -42.29 35.11 -0.76
N GLN A 600 -42.30 33.81 -1.09
CA GLN A 600 -41.73 33.28 -2.34
C GLN A 600 -42.79 32.95 -3.41
N TYR A 601 -44.07 32.84 -3.02
CA TYR A 601 -45.15 32.42 -3.91
C TYR A 601 -46.30 33.42 -3.85
N ALA A 602 -46.78 33.85 -5.01
CA ALA A 602 -47.95 34.73 -5.09
C ALA A 602 -49.26 33.95 -4.83
N ASP A 603 -50.25 34.64 -4.29
CA ASP A 603 -51.58 34.06 -4.03
C ASP A 603 -52.28 33.66 -5.34
N MET A 604 -52.91 32.49 -5.33
CA MET A 604 -53.60 31.91 -6.48
C MET A 604 -55.06 32.37 -6.50
N ARG A 605 -55.44 33.05 -7.59
CA ARG A 605 -56.80 33.55 -7.82
C ARG A 605 -57.60 32.58 -8.70
N LEU A 606 -58.92 32.76 -8.75
CA LEU A 606 -59.80 31.98 -9.63
C LEU A 606 -59.34 32.00 -11.10
N ALA A 607 -58.90 33.15 -11.60
CA ALA A 607 -58.41 33.29 -12.98
C ALA A 607 -57.18 32.41 -13.26
N ASP A 608 -56.27 32.28 -12.28
CA ASP A 608 -55.07 31.45 -12.42
C ASP A 608 -55.42 29.95 -12.46
N MET A 609 -56.53 29.56 -11.81
CA MET A 609 -57.01 28.18 -11.74
C MET A 609 -57.79 27.74 -12.99
N THR A 610 -58.35 28.69 -13.73
CA THR A 610 -59.20 28.40 -14.89
C THR A 610 -58.52 28.70 -16.23
N ALA A 611 -57.24 29.09 -16.21
CA ALA A 611 -56.46 29.46 -17.40
C ALA A 611 -57.19 30.51 -18.26
N ASP A 612 -57.11 30.42 -19.59
CA ASP A 612 -57.70 31.37 -20.54
C ASP A 612 -59.24 31.28 -20.66
N THR A 613 -59.93 30.60 -19.73
CA THR A 613 -61.40 30.52 -19.76
C THR A 613 -62.05 31.68 -18.99
N ASP A 614 -63.21 32.14 -19.48
CA ASP A 614 -63.96 33.27 -18.92
C ASP A 614 -64.71 32.89 -17.61
N ALA A 615 -63.98 32.59 -16.54
CA ALA A 615 -64.55 32.17 -15.26
C ALA A 615 -65.50 33.19 -14.62
N SER A 616 -65.24 34.49 -14.83
CA SER A 616 -66.07 35.59 -14.29
C SER A 616 -67.51 35.62 -14.82
N ARG A 617 -67.80 34.92 -15.93
CA ARG A 617 -69.16 34.78 -16.45
C ARG A 617 -70.00 33.77 -15.67
N LEU A 618 -69.36 32.81 -15.00
CA LEU A 618 -70.02 31.75 -14.23
C LEU A 618 -69.89 31.94 -12.73
N PHE A 619 -68.70 32.35 -12.27
CA PHE A 619 -68.34 32.34 -10.86
C PHE A 619 -67.77 33.70 -10.41
N SER A 620 -68.07 34.08 -9.18
CA SER A 620 -67.43 35.19 -8.47
C SER A 620 -66.95 34.76 -7.09
N THR A 621 -65.80 35.29 -6.67
CA THR A 621 -65.23 35.13 -5.33
C THR A 621 -64.27 36.27 -5.02
N ASP A 622 -64.23 36.67 -3.75
CA ASP A 622 -63.28 37.66 -3.23
C ASP A 622 -62.09 36.98 -2.51
N GLU A 623 -62.20 35.67 -2.24
CA GLU A 623 -61.16 34.89 -1.57
C GLU A 623 -60.07 34.44 -2.55
N VAL A 624 -58.87 34.20 -2.02
CA VAL A 624 -57.72 33.69 -2.75
C VAL A 624 -57.06 32.55 -1.96
N VAL A 625 -56.40 31.62 -2.66
CA VAL A 625 -55.60 30.58 -1.98
C VAL A 625 -54.18 31.11 -1.80
N PRO A 626 -53.64 31.20 -0.57
CA PRO A 626 -52.27 31.63 -0.37
C PRO A 626 -51.27 30.76 -1.15
N GLY A 627 -50.31 31.38 -1.84
CA GLY A 627 -49.42 30.68 -2.79
C GLY A 627 -48.60 29.54 -2.19
N MET A 628 -48.35 29.61 -0.88
CA MET A 628 -47.69 28.59 -0.07
C MET A 628 -48.48 27.27 0.06
N PHE A 629 -49.79 27.27 -0.18
CA PHE A 629 -50.66 26.09 -0.15
C PHE A 629 -50.96 25.60 -1.57
N THR A 630 -49.92 25.42 -2.36
CA THR A 630 -50.01 24.90 -3.73
C THR A 630 -49.06 23.72 -3.90
N ARG A 631 -49.34 22.86 -4.86
CA ARG A 631 -48.49 21.71 -5.20
C ARG A 631 -47.04 22.13 -5.46
N GLN A 632 -46.88 23.23 -6.20
CA GLN A 632 -45.56 23.78 -6.49
C GLN A 632 -44.83 24.20 -5.22
N ALA A 633 -45.49 24.93 -4.32
CA ALA A 633 -44.91 25.34 -3.06
C ALA A 633 -44.56 24.15 -2.16
N TRP A 634 -45.40 23.10 -2.14
CA TRP A 634 -45.11 21.85 -1.43
C TRP A 634 -43.82 21.20 -1.92
N GLU A 635 -43.75 20.91 -3.22
CA GLU A 635 -42.65 20.15 -3.82
C GLU A 635 -41.33 20.95 -3.83
N GLN A 636 -41.38 22.27 -4.06
CA GLN A 636 -40.18 23.08 -4.27
C GLN A 636 -39.66 23.79 -3.01
N ALA A 637 -40.52 24.09 -2.04
CA ALA A 637 -40.13 24.90 -0.87
C ALA A 637 -40.50 24.29 0.48
N VAL A 638 -41.76 23.87 0.69
CA VAL A 638 -42.23 23.41 2.00
C VAL A 638 -41.60 22.08 2.39
N GLN A 639 -41.60 21.08 1.50
CA GLN A 639 -40.98 19.78 1.80
C GLN A 639 -39.48 19.93 2.13
N PRO A 640 -38.65 20.63 1.32
CA PRO A 640 -37.26 20.92 1.69
C PRO A 640 -37.11 21.74 2.98
N ALA A 641 -38.01 22.70 3.24
CA ALA A 641 -37.96 23.52 4.45
C ALA A 641 -38.26 22.69 5.71
N ILE A 642 -39.21 21.76 5.66
CA ILE A 642 -39.47 20.80 6.74
C ILE A 642 -38.24 19.92 6.97
N GLU A 643 -37.62 19.40 5.91
CA GLU A 643 -36.39 18.59 6.02
C GLU A 643 -35.24 19.38 6.68
N LYS A 644 -35.07 20.65 6.30
CA LYS A 644 -34.08 21.54 6.90
C LYS A 644 -34.34 21.77 8.39
N VAL A 645 -35.58 22.04 8.80
CA VAL A 645 -35.96 22.23 10.21
C VAL A 645 -35.69 20.96 11.03
N VAL A 646 -35.97 19.78 10.46
CA VAL A 646 -35.71 18.49 11.11
C VAL A 646 -34.21 18.21 11.22
N ALA A 647 -33.42 18.54 10.20
CA ALA A 647 -31.96 18.41 10.22
C ALA A 647 -31.31 19.35 11.26
N GLU A 648 -31.70 20.63 11.29
CA GLU A 648 -31.26 21.59 12.31
C GLU A 648 -31.59 21.08 13.72
N ARG A 649 -32.77 20.49 13.92
CA ARG A 649 -33.16 19.92 15.21
C ARG A 649 -32.32 18.70 15.59
N ARG A 650 -31.94 17.86 14.63
CA ARG A 650 -31.06 16.70 14.83
C ARG A 650 -29.66 17.12 15.27
N ASP A 651 -29.12 18.17 14.66
CA ASP A 651 -27.80 18.71 14.99
C ASP A 651 -27.78 19.43 16.35
N GLU A 652 -28.92 19.99 16.79
CA GLU A 652 -29.09 20.56 18.13
C GLU A 652 -29.31 19.49 19.22
N MET A 653 -30.06 18.43 18.92
CA MET A 653 -30.28 17.27 19.80
C MET A 653 -29.17 16.23 19.71
N ASP A 654 -28.01 16.64 19.19
CA ASP A 654 -26.76 15.91 19.26
C ASP A 654 -26.54 15.43 20.71
N TRP A 655 -25.83 14.31 20.88
CA TRP A 655 -25.60 13.56 22.14
C TRP A 655 -25.25 14.40 23.40
N VAL A 656 -24.94 15.70 23.22
CA VAL A 656 -24.75 16.75 24.21
C VAL A 656 -25.99 17.00 25.06
N LEU A 657 -27.20 17.10 24.48
CA LEU A 657 -28.44 17.44 25.23
C LEU A 657 -29.26 16.22 25.65
N SER A 658 -29.07 15.07 25.03
CA SER A 658 -29.84 13.86 25.33
C SER A 658 -29.29 13.13 26.56
N ASP A 659 -30.18 12.83 27.52
CA ASP A 659 -29.87 11.98 28.66
C ASP A 659 -30.09 10.51 28.28
N THR A 660 -29.05 9.69 28.45
CA THR A 660 -29.06 8.28 28.03
C THR A 660 -29.88 7.40 28.98
N LYS A 661 -30.25 7.92 30.16
CA LYS A 661 -30.91 7.12 31.21
C LYS A 661 -32.41 7.37 31.42
N GLN A 662 -33.00 8.46 30.92
CA GLN A 662 -34.36 8.83 31.34
C GLN A 662 -35.43 9.10 30.26
N THR A 663 -35.15 9.12 28.94
CA THR A 663 -36.22 9.49 27.98
C THR A 663 -36.10 8.90 26.58
N ALA A 664 -36.29 7.59 26.46
CA ALA A 664 -36.79 6.98 25.22
C ALA A 664 -38.32 7.10 25.06
N ALA A 665 -39.04 7.57 26.09
CA ALA A 665 -40.50 7.56 26.10
C ALA A 665 -41.18 8.89 25.70
N GLN A 666 -40.46 10.02 25.59
CA GLN A 666 -41.08 11.33 25.28
C GLN A 666 -40.25 12.27 24.39
N SER A 667 -39.12 11.83 23.82
CA SER A 667 -38.37 12.62 22.85
C SER A 667 -38.85 12.30 21.43
N THR A 668 -39.50 13.27 20.78
CA THR A 668 -40.03 13.17 19.41
C THR A 668 -38.90 12.80 18.45
N SER A 669 -38.95 11.60 17.87
CA SER A 669 -38.04 11.21 16.80
C SER A 669 -38.11 12.23 15.65
N PRO A 670 -37.00 12.45 14.90
CA PRO A 670 -36.99 13.39 13.78
C PRO A 670 -38.04 13.04 12.72
N GLU A 671 -38.33 11.74 12.55
CA GLU A 671 -39.37 11.24 11.67
C GLU A 671 -40.77 11.60 12.18
N ALA A 672 -41.03 11.50 13.49
CA ALA A 672 -42.30 11.93 14.07
C ALA A 672 -42.50 13.44 13.96
N LEU A 673 -41.44 14.26 14.09
CA LEU A 673 -41.52 15.71 13.89
C LEU A 673 -41.83 16.04 12.42
N ARG A 674 -41.17 15.37 11.46
CA ARG A 674 -41.45 15.51 10.03
C ARG A 674 -42.92 15.21 9.73
N ALA A 675 -43.43 14.09 10.26
CA ALA A 675 -44.82 13.69 10.06
C ALA A 675 -45.81 14.71 10.62
N ARG A 676 -45.60 15.20 11.85
CA ARG A 676 -46.47 16.21 12.49
C ARG A 676 -46.48 17.55 11.77
N LEU A 677 -45.31 18.02 11.32
CA LEU A 677 -45.21 19.27 10.55
C LEU A 677 -45.89 19.14 9.19
N ALA A 678 -45.74 18.00 8.52
CA ALA A 678 -46.43 17.72 7.26
C ALA A 678 -47.95 17.60 7.45
N GLU A 679 -48.41 16.88 8.48
CA GLU A 679 -49.84 16.74 8.80
C GLU A 679 -50.48 18.11 9.10
N ARG A 680 -49.81 18.94 9.90
CA ARG A 680 -50.26 20.31 10.15
C ARG A 680 -50.31 21.16 8.89
N TYR A 681 -49.29 21.06 8.04
CA TYR A 681 -49.27 21.75 6.75
C TYR A 681 -50.44 21.31 5.85
N PHE A 682 -50.70 20.00 5.75
CA PHE A 682 -51.79 19.50 4.90
C PHE A 682 -53.18 19.81 5.46
N ALA A 683 -53.32 19.92 6.79
CA ALA A 683 -54.54 20.43 7.40
C ALA A 683 -54.79 21.89 7.00
N ASP A 684 -53.80 22.77 7.16
CA ASP A 684 -53.91 24.19 6.77
C ASP A 684 -54.08 24.35 5.25
N PHE A 685 -53.41 23.52 4.45
CA PHE A 685 -53.60 23.44 3.00
C PHE A 685 -55.05 23.14 2.66
N SER A 686 -55.62 22.08 3.22
CA SER A 686 -57.00 21.69 2.91
C SER A 686 -58.01 22.73 3.37
N GLY A 687 -57.79 23.37 4.53
CA GLY A 687 -58.62 24.46 5.02
C GLY A 687 -58.64 25.64 4.05
N ALA A 688 -57.47 26.14 3.65
CA ALA A 688 -57.36 27.27 2.73
C ALA A 688 -58.06 27.01 1.37
N TRP A 689 -57.98 25.78 0.86
CA TRP A 689 -58.67 25.40 -0.38
C TRP A 689 -60.19 25.27 -0.18
N LEU A 690 -60.65 24.68 0.93
CA LEU A 690 -62.08 24.57 1.22
C LEU A 690 -62.73 25.93 1.42
N ASP A 691 -62.06 26.85 2.11
CA ASP A 691 -62.54 28.22 2.32
C ASP A 691 -62.74 28.94 0.98
N PHE A 692 -61.74 28.87 0.09
CA PHE A 692 -61.83 29.44 -1.27
C PHE A 692 -62.93 28.79 -2.12
N LEU A 693 -63.07 27.45 -2.10
CA LEU A 693 -64.03 26.76 -2.95
C LEU A 693 -65.47 26.95 -2.45
N ASN A 694 -65.67 27.01 -1.14
CA ASN A 694 -66.99 27.28 -0.56
C ASN A 694 -67.40 28.77 -0.65
N SER A 695 -66.45 29.69 -0.86
CA SER A 695 -66.77 31.11 -1.08
C SER A 695 -67.23 31.41 -2.52
N LEU A 696 -67.08 30.47 -3.45
CA LEU A 696 -67.54 30.60 -4.83
C LEU A 696 -69.05 30.85 -4.89
N ARG A 697 -69.44 31.85 -5.68
CA ARG A 697 -70.84 32.20 -5.94
C ARG A 697 -71.15 32.08 -7.41
N TRP A 698 -72.36 31.59 -7.72
CA TRP A 698 -72.87 31.55 -9.08
C TRP A 698 -73.30 32.96 -9.54
N GLN A 699 -72.86 33.37 -10.72
CA GLN A 699 -73.16 34.68 -11.28
C GLN A 699 -74.65 34.78 -11.69
N ARG A 700 -75.35 35.80 -11.21
CA ARG A 700 -76.78 35.97 -11.46
C ARG A 700 -77.09 36.34 -12.92
N ALA A 701 -77.90 35.54 -13.60
CA ALA A 701 -78.44 35.86 -14.92
C ALA A 701 -79.69 36.76 -14.80
N ALA A 702 -79.76 37.81 -15.63
CA ALA A 702 -80.90 38.72 -15.66
C ALA A 702 -82.03 38.19 -16.56
N THR A 703 -81.68 37.49 -17.64
CA THR A 703 -82.64 36.96 -18.62
C THR A 703 -82.50 35.45 -18.82
N LEU A 704 -83.50 34.84 -19.47
CA LEU A 704 -83.44 33.44 -19.88
C LEU A 704 -82.30 33.18 -20.88
N SER A 705 -82.01 34.14 -21.77
CA SER A 705 -80.88 34.05 -22.71
C SER A 705 -79.53 34.03 -21.99
N ASP A 706 -79.32 34.90 -21.00
CA ASP A 706 -78.09 34.90 -20.20
C ASP A 706 -77.91 33.58 -19.44
N ALA A 707 -79.02 33.00 -18.93
CA ALA A 707 -78.97 31.68 -18.29
C ALA A 707 -78.61 30.58 -19.30
N ILE A 708 -79.15 30.61 -20.52
CA ILE A 708 -78.77 29.68 -21.59
C ILE A 708 -77.29 29.83 -21.96
N ASP A 709 -76.76 31.05 -22.05
CA ASP A 709 -75.35 31.31 -22.35
C ASP A 709 -74.43 30.79 -21.24
N GLN A 710 -74.80 30.97 -19.97
CA GLN A 710 -74.08 30.41 -18.83
C GLN A 710 -74.08 28.87 -18.85
N LEU A 711 -75.23 28.24 -19.12
CA LEU A 711 -75.30 26.77 -19.27
C LEU A 711 -74.52 26.28 -20.49
N THR A 712 -74.44 27.09 -21.56
CA THR A 712 -73.63 26.81 -22.74
C THR A 712 -72.15 26.78 -22.39
N LEU A 713 -71.66 27.82 -21.74
CA LEU A 713 -70.27 27.94 -21.32
C LEU A 713 -69.90 26.86 -20.30
N MET A 714 -70.78 26.56 -19.34
CA MET A 714 -70.53 25.54 -18.32
C MET A 714 -70.41 24.13 -18.92
N ALA A 715 -71.23 23.80 -19.93
CA ALA A 715 -71.26 22.49 -20.57
C ALA A 715 -70.24 22.30 -21.71
N ASP A 716 -69.57 23.38 -22.16
CA ASP A 716 -68.56 23.29 -23.21
C ASP A 716 -67.28 22.62 -22.70
N VAL A 717 -66.99 21.41 -23.19
CA VAL A 717 -65.84 20.61 -22.73
C VAL A 717 -64.49 21.32 -22.92
N ARG A 718 -64.35 22.21 -23.91
CA ARG A 718 -63.07 22.89 -24.22
C ARG A 718 -62.91 24.22 -23.50
N GLN A 719 -64.00 24.97 -23.35
CA GLN A 719 -63.96 26.35 -22.84
C GLN A 719 -64.58 26.50 -21.45
N SER A 720 -65.09 25.42 -20.84
CA SER A 720 -65.75 25.47 -19.54
C SER A 720 -64.79 25.84 -18.41
N PRO A 721 -65.04 26.97 -17.71
CA PRO A 721 -64.32 27.31 -16.50
C PRO A 721 -64.49 26.28 -15.38
N LEU A 722 -65.63 25.57 -15.35
CA LEU A 722 -65.87 24.50 -14.38
C LEU A 722 -64.93 23.31 -14.64
N VAL A 723 -64.80 22.88 -15.89
CA VAL A 723 -63.88 21.78 -16.25
C VAL A 723 -62.42 22.18 -15.96
N ALA A 724 -62.03 23.41 -16.30
CA ALA A 724 -60.70 23.93 -16.00
C ALA A 724 -60.42 23.96 -14.48
N LEU A 725 -61.36 24.48 -13.68
CA LEU A 725 -61.26 24.51 -12.22
C LEU A 725 -61.13 23.09 -11.63
N MET A 726 -61.95 22.15 -12.11
CA MET A 726 -61.90 20.76 -11.64
C MET A 726 -60.59 20.05 -12.02
N ASN A 727 -60.00 20.36 -13.17
CA ASN A 727 -58.68 19.87 -13.56
C ASN A 727 -57.58 20.41 -12.64
N THR A 728 -57.61 21.71 -12.33
CA THR A 728 -56.69 22.32 -11.38
C THR A 728 -56.84 21.69 -9.99
N LEU A 729 -58.09 21.50 -9.53
CA LEU A 729 -58.39 20.83 -8.28
C LEU A 729 -57.88 19.38 -8.27
N SER A 730 -57.92 18.69 -9.41
CA SER A 730 -57.37 17.35 -9.58
C SER A 730 -55.85 17.30 -9.37
N VAL A 731 -55.13 18.29 -9.90
CA VAL A 731 -53.68 18.41 -9.74
C VAL A 731 -53.30 18.75 -8.31
N GLN A 732 -54.02 19.68 -7.69
CA GLN A 732 -53.75 20.20 -6.35
C GLN A 732 -54.18 19.22 -5.25
N GLY A 733 -55.32 18.54 -5.40
CA GLY A 733 -55.81 17.53 -4.46
C GLY A 733 -54.97 16.25 -4.42
N ARG A 734 -54.08 16.04 -5.40
CA ARG A 734 -53.11 14.92 -5.43
C ARG A 734 -51.73 15.30 -4.87
N THR A 735 -51.58 16.49 -4.28
CA THR A 735 -50.32 16.93 -3.67
C THR A 735 -49.89 15.99 -2.54
N GLY A 736 -48.60 15.64 -2.50
CA GLY A 736 -48.04 14.76 -1.46
C GLY A 736 -48.27 13.27 -1.65
N GLN A 737 -48.90 12.82 -2.75
CA GLN A 737 -48.97 11.40 -3.09
C GLN A 737 -47.59 10.88 -3.54
N THR A 738 -47.07 9.84 -2.87
CA THR A 738 -45.76 9.25 -3.18
C THR A 738 -45.84 8.33 -4.41
N GLY A 739 -45.03 8.61 -5.43
CA GLY A 739 -44.98 7.86 -6.69
C GLY A 739 -44.48 6.41 -6.58
N GLU A 740 -43.91 6.00 -5.44
CA GLU A 740 -43.44 4.62 -5.20
C GLU A 740 -44.58 3.59 -5.23
N ALA A 741 -45.77 3.96 -4.75
CA ALA A 741 -46.94 3.06 -4.79
C ALA A 741 -47.40 2.77 -6.23
N ILE A 742 -47.15 3.68 -7.18
CA ILE A 742 -47.52 3.51 -8.59
C ILE A 742 -46.54 2.54 -9.27
N ALA A 743 -45.24 2.68 -9.01
CA ALA A 743 -44.20 1.76 -9.50
C ALA A 743 -44.40 0.34 -8.96
N ASP A 744 -44.68 0.19 -7.66
CA ASP A 744 -44.99 -1.09 -7.05
C ASP A 744 -46.31 -1.67 -7.57
N SER A 745 -47.32 -0.84 -7.86
CA SER A 745 -48.57 -1.29 -8.48
C SER A 745 -48.36 -1.78 -9.90
N LEU A 746 -47.50 -1.13 -10.70
CA LEU A 746 -47.17 -1.54 -12.07
C LEU A 746 -46.37 -2.84 -12.07
N VAL A 747 -45.43 -2.99 -11.14
CA VAL A 747 -44.64 -4.22 -10.93
C VAL A 747 -45.54 -5.36 -10.41
N LYS A 748 -46.50 -5.08 -9.52
CA LYS A 748 -47.50 -6.07 -9.08
C LYS A 748 -48.47 -6.44 -10.21
N SER A 749 -48.91 -5.48 -11.01
CA SER A 749 -49.80 -5.70 -12.16
C SER A 749 -49.12 -6.54 -13.23
N ALA A 750 -47.83 -6.30 -13.49
CA ALA A 750 -47.02 -7.14 -14.35
C ALA A 750 -46.86 -8.55 -13.78
N ARG A 751 -46.60 -8.70 -12.47
CA ARG A 751 -46.54 -10.02 -11.79
C ARG A 751 -47.88 -10.77 -11.79
N GLN A 752 -49.01 -10.06 -11.75
CA GLN A 752 -50.35 -10.66 -11.79
C GLN A 752 -50.77 -11.11 -13.19
N LEU A 753 -50.21 -10.55 -14.26
CA LEU A 753 -50.42 -11.04 -15.63
C LEU A 753 -49.66 -12.36 -15.90
N PHE A 754 -48.58 -12.65 -15.15
CA PHE A 754 -47.79 -13.88 -15.30
C PHE A 754 -48.23 -15.03 -14.38
N ASN A 755 -48.98 -14.79 -13.31
CA ASN A 755 -49.49 -15.84 -12.41
C ASN A 755 -51.01 -15.95 -12.53
N ARG A 756 -51.47 -16.85 -13.41
CA ARG A 756 -52.90 -17.07 -13.68
C ARG A 756 -53.60 -18.08 -12.77
N ASP A 757 -52.91 -18.62 -11.76
CA ASP A 757 -53.45 -19.63 -10.85
C ASP A 757 -53.20 -19.23 -9.39
N ASN A 758 -54.06 -18.35 -8.86
CA ASN A 758 -54.53 -18.31 -7.47
C ASN A 758 -55.23 -16.98 -7.20
N SER A 759 -56.53 -17.01 -6.95
CA SER A 759 -57.28 -15.88 -6.41
C SER A 759 -57.16 -15.86 -4.88
N PRO A 760 -56.58 -14.80 -4.28
CA PRO A 760 -57.05 -14.32 -3.00
C PRO A 760 -58.04 -13.17 -3.22
N VAL A 761 -58.96 -13.03 -2.27
CA VAL A 761 -59.97 -11.97 -2.17
C VAL A 761 -59.32 -10.60 -2.43
N ILE A 762 -59.87 -9.86 -3.39
CA ILE A 762 -59.38 -8.55 -3.80
C ILE A 762 -59.73 -7.54 -2.70
N ASP A 763 -58.73 -7.10 -1.94
CA ASP A 763 -58.79 -5.82 -1.23
C ASP A 763 -58.73 -4.68 -2.25
N GLN A 764 -59.90 -4.30 -2.77
CA GLN A 764 -60.08 -3.27 -3.80
C GLN A 764 -59.86 -1.83 -3.28
N ARG A 765 -59.18 -1.66 -2.14
CA ARG A 765 -58.99 -0.38 -1.43
C ARG A 765 -57.58 0.21 -1.53
N SER A 766 -56.73 -0.29 -2.42
CA SER A 766 -55.35 0.18 -2.58
C SER A 766 -55.18 1.10 -3.80
N GLY A 767 -55.87 2.23 -3.80
CA GLY A 767 -55.33 3.44 -4.43
C GLY A 767 -54.31 4.05 -3.48
N ALA A 768 -53.19 4.57 -4.01
CA ALA A 768 -52.17 5.24 -3.21
C ALA A 768 -52.81 6.33 -2.33
N ARG A 769 -52.81 6.14 -1.01
CA ARG A 769 -53.44 7.09 -0.08
C ARG A 769 -52.54 8.31 0.09
N GLY A 770 -52.97 9.46 -0.42
CA GLY A 770 -52.36 10.76 -0.18
C GLY A 770 -52.82 11.41 1.14
N PRO A 771 -52.05 12.37 1.67
CA PRO A 771 -52.42 13.09 2.89
C PRO A 771 -53.70 13.94 2.73
N LEU A 772 -54.05 14.29 1.49
CA LEU A 772 -55.23 15.09 1.13
C LEU A 772 -56.45 14.24 0.70
N ASP A 773 -56.32 12.91 0.66
CA ASP A 773 -57.40 12.05 0.14
C ASP A 773 -58.66 12.09 1.02
N ALA A 774 -58.50 12.35 2.32
CA ALA A 774 -59.64 12.47 3.24
C ALA A 774 -60.54 13.67 2.90
N THR A 775 -59.95 14.78 2.45
CA THR A 775 -60.66 16.03 2.16
C THR A 775 -61.02 16.16 0.68
N PHE A 776 -60.10 15.88 -0.25
CA PHE A 776 -60.33 16.02 -1.70
C PHE A 776 -60.90 14.76 -2.37
N GLY A 777 -60.87 13.61 -1.69
CA GLY A 777 -61.29 12.31 -2.24
C GLY A 777 -62.68 12.31 -2.90
N PRO A 778 -63.74 12.85 -2.26
CA PRO A 778 -65.07 12.90 -2.87
C PRO A 778 -65.12 13.67 -4.18
N VAL A 779 -64.37 14.76 -4.30
CA VAL A 779 -64.35 15.59 -5.51
C VAL A 779 -63.51 14.95 -6.62
N LEU A 780 -62.38 14.34 -6.27
CA LEU A 780 -61.56 13.57 -7.21
C LEU A 780 -62.33 12.38 -7.79
N ALA A 781 -63.19 11.75 -6.99
CA ALA A 781 -64.04 10.65 -7.44
C ALA A 781 -65.06 11.06 -8.52
N LEU A 782 -65.50 12.33 -8.57
CA LEU A 782 -66.38 12.83 -9.63
C LEU A 782 -65.69 12.97 -10.99
N LEU A 783 -64.35 13.04 -10.99
CA LEU A 783 -63.52 13.18 -12.18
C LEU A 783 -63.00 11.84 -12.71
N ASP A 784 -62.83 10.85 -11.83
CA ASP A 784 -62.34 9.52 -12.22
C ASP A 784 -63.47 8.67 -12.82
N ASN A 785 -63.45 8.53 -14.15
CA ASN A 785 -64.46 7.82 -14.95
C ASN A 785 -64.27 6.27 -14.91
N ARG A 786 -64.04 5.68 -13.74
CA ARG A 786 -63.74 4.25 -13.61
C ARG A 786 -65.02 3.42 -13.42
N ASP A 787 -65.36 2.64 -14.45
CA ASP A 787 -66.52 1.73 -14.57
C ASP A 787 -66.55 0.53 -13.57
N GLY A 788 -65.82 0.58 -12.45
CA GLY A 788 -65.59 -0.57 -11.55
C GLY A 788 -66.11 -0.47 -10.11
N GLY A 789 -66.80 0.61 -9.72
CA GLY A 789 -67.27 0.84 -8.35
C GLY A 789 -68.72 0.39 -8.08
N THR A 790 -69.03 0.08 -6.82
CA THR A 790 -70.37 -0.29 -6.29
C THR A 790 -71.53 0.59 -6.80
N PRO A 791 -72.81 0.13 -6.75
CA PRO A 791 -73.95 0.77 -7.42
C PRO A 791 -74.25 2.23 -7.03
N THR A 792 -73.68 2.72 -5.93
CA THR A 792 -73.75 4.12 -5.46
C THR A 792 -72.74 5.05 -6.15
N SER A 793 -71.79 4.52 -6.93
CA SER A 793 -70.71 5.23 -7.63
C SER A 793 -71.05 5.62 -9.07
N ARG A 794 -72.32 5.92 -9.38
CA ARG A 794 -72.76 6.34 -10.73
C ARG A 794 -72.75 7.86 -10.95
N LEU A 795 -72.39 8.64 -9.93
CA LEU A 795 -72.36 10.09 -10.00
C LEU A 795 -71.05 10.56 -10.64
N SER A 796 -71.14 11.10 -11.84
CA SER A 796 -69.98 11.68 -12.56
C SER A 796 -70.27 13.11 -13.02
N LEU A 797 -69.21 13.92 -13.07
CA LEU A 797 -69.27 15.28 -13.62
C LEU A 797 -69.68 15.25 -15.09
N GLN A 798 -69.20 14.28 -15.87
CA GLN A 798 -69.55 14.16 -17.29
C GLN A 798 -71.05 13.89 -17.50
N THR A 799 -71.66 13.04 -16.68
CA THR A 799 -73.11 12.78 -16.73
C THR A 799 -73.89 14.05 -16.35
N PHE A 800 -73.41 14.81 -15.36
CA PHE A 800 -74.02 16.10 -15.02
C PHE A 800 -73.99 17.08 -16.20
N LEU A 801 -72.81 17.31 -16.82
CA LEU A 801 -72.67 18.23 -17.95
C LEU A 801 -73.51 17.81 -19.16
N THR A 802 -73.66 16.50 -19.39
CA THR A 802 -74.53 15.95 -20.44
C THR A 802 -76.00 16.27 -20.16
N ARG A 803 -76.46 16.09 -18.92
CA ARG A 803 -77.82 16.46 -18.48
C ARG A 803 -78.07 17.97 -18.57
N VAL A 804 -77.09 18.79 -18.17
CA VAL A 804 -77.15 20.25 -18.33
C VAL A 804 -77.26 20.65 -19.80
N THR A 805 -76.56 19.96 -20.70
CA THR A 805 -76.67 20.17 -22.15
C THR A 805 -78.09 19.88 -22.65
N GLN A 806 -78.73 18.81 -22.16
CA GLN A 806 -80.12 18.49 -22.51
C GLN A 806 -81.08 19.58 -22.05
N VAL A 807 -80.94 20.05 -20.81
CA VAL A 807 -81.71 21.19 -20.27
C VAL A 807 -81.52 22.44 -21.12
N ARG A 808 -80.27 22.79 -21.46
CA ARG A 808 -79.95 23.92 -22.34
C ARG A 808 -80.67 23.82 -23.68
N LEU A 809 -80.60 22.66 -24.35
CA LEU A 809 -81.25 22.45 -25.64
C LEU A 809 -82.77 22.60 -25.55
N ARG A 810 -83.39 22.14 -24.46
CA ARG A 810 -84.82 22.35 -24.19
C ARG A 810 -85.15 23.83 -24.03
N LEU A 811 -84.36 24.58 -23.24
CA LEU A 811 -84.58 26.02 -23.05
C LEU A 811 -84.38 26.82 -24.35
N GLN A 812 -83.41 26.44 -25.17
CA GLN A 812 -83.21 27.02 -26.51
C GLN A 812 -84.38 26.77 -27.46
N GLN A 813 -85.01 25.59 -27.39
CA GLN A 813 -86.22 25.31 -28.16
C GLN A 813 -87.39 26.21 -27.75
N VAL A 814 -87.48 26.57 -26.46
CA VAL A 814 -88.50 27.49 -25.95
C VAL A 814 -88.27 28.91 -26.44
N THR A 815 -87.04 29.41 -26.40
CA THR A 815 -86.71 30.78 -26.85
C THR A 815 -86.84 30.96 -28.36
N ASN A 816 -86.58 29.92 -29.15
CA ASN A 816 -86.64 29.95 -30.61
C ASN A 816 -88.03 29.59 -31.18
N ALA A 817 -89.02 29.31 -30.33
CA ALA A 817 -90.37 29.01 -30.76
C ALA A 817 -91.07 30.27 -31.30
N THR A 818 -92.03 30.08 -32.22
CA THR A 818 -92.83 31.19 -32.79
C THR A 818 -93.64 31.95 -31.73
N ASP A 819 -93.99 31.31 -30.62
CA ASP A 819 -94.56 31.92 -29.42
C ASP A 819 -93.82 31.45 -28.15
N PRO A 820 -92.80 32.18 -27.71
CA PRO A 820 -92.00 31.83 -26.53
C PRO A 820 -92.79 31.81 -25.22
N GLN A 821 -93.81 32.67 -25.08
CA GLN A 821 -94.59 32.81 -23.86
C GLN A 821 -95.52 31.61 -23.66
N ALA A 822 -96.21 31.18 -24.74
CA ALA A 822 -97.04 29.98 -24.70
C ALA A 822 -96.21 28.71 -24.40
N MET A 823 -95.01 28.61 -24.98
CA MET A 823 -94.13 27.46 -24.79
C MET A 823 -93.49 27.42 -23.39
N THR A 824 -93.12 28.58 -22.82
CA THR A 824 -92.60 28.69 -21.44
C THR A 824 -93.65 28.24 -20.43
N ARG A 825 -94.92 28.64 -20.63
CA ARG A 825 -96.05 28.19 -19.82
C ARG A 825 -96.29 26.67 -19.94
N LEU A 826 -96.23 26.12 -21.15
CA LEU A 826 -96.38 24.67 -21.37
C LEU A 826 -95.27 23.90 -20.64
N LEU A 827 -94.02 24.37 -20.73
CA LEU A 827 -92.89 23.80 -20.02
C LEU A 827 -93.12 23.87 -18.49
N ALA A 828 -93.48 25.03 -17.94
CA ALA A 828 -93.78 25.16 -16.52
C ALA A 828 -94.92 24.23 -16.06
N GLN A 829 -96.02 24.16 -16.84
CA GLN A 829 -97.15 23.28 -16.55
C GLN A 829 -96.75 21.80 -16.57
N THR A 830 -95.94 21.37 -17.54
CA THR A 830 -95.45 19.99 -17.60
C THR A 830 -94.53 19.65 -16.43
N VAL A 831 -93.74 20.60 -15.91
CA VAL A 831 -92.93 20.41 -14.70
C VAL A 831 -93.82 20.25 -13.46
N PHE A 832 -94.83 21.11 -13.27
CA PHE A 832 -95.75 21.00 -12.14
C PHE A 832 -96.64 19.73 -12.19
N GLN A 833 -96.93 19.22 -13.38
CA GLN A 833 -97.64 17.95 -13.57
C GLN A 833 -96.74 16.71 -13.41
N GLY A 834 -95.43 16.88 -13.18
CA GLY A 834 -94.47 15.78 -13.08
C GLY A 834 -94.18 15.08 -14.41
N LYS A 835 -94.46 15.72 -15.55
CA LYS A 835 -94.30 15.16 -16.91
C LYS A 835 -93.07 15.68 -17.67
N ALA A 836 -92.54 16.87 -17.31
CA ALA A 836 -91.27 17.36 -17.84
C ALA A 836 -90.12 16.95 -16.92
N VAL A 837 -89.46 15.89 -17.36
CA VAL A 837 -88.48 15.12 -16.60
C VAL A 837 -87.09 15.79 -16.60
N ASP A 838 -86.72 16.50 -17.68
CA ASP A 838 -85.32 16.90 -17.91
C ASP A 838 -84.79 17.95 -16.91
N LEU A 839 -85.56 18.98 -16.55
CA LEU A 839 -85.13 20.06 -15.64
C LEU A 839 -85.09 19.63 -14.17
N THR A 840 -86.15 18.97 -13.71
CA THR A 840 -86.28 18.50 -12.33
C THR A 840 -85.32 17.35 -12.05
N GLU A 841 -85.19 16.36 -12.96
CA GLU A 841 -84.20 15.30 -12.78
C GLU A 841 -82.77 15.81 -12.79
N THR A 842 -82.45 16.82 -13.62
CA THR A 842 -81.08 17.36 -13.65
C THR A 842 -80.76 18.13 -12.36
N ARG A 843 -81.72 18.88 -11.82
CA ARG A 843 -81.58 19.52 -10.51
C ARG A 843 -81.45 18.48 -9.39
N ASP A 844 -82.28 17.45 -9.38
CA ASP A 844 -82.27 16.42 -8.35
C ASP A 844 -80.97 15.59 -8.44
N TYR A 845 -80.49 15.26 -9.64
CA TYR A 845 -79.17 14.67 -9.87
C TYR A 845 -78.05 15.60 -9.35
N GLY A 846 -78.11 16.89 -9.65
CA GLY A 846 -77.16 17.88 -9.13
C GLY A 846 -77.17 17.96 -7.60
N SER A 847 -78.33 17.85 -6.97
CA SER A 847 -78.46 17.81 -5.51
C SER A 847 -77.86 16.54 -4.89
N LEU A 848 -77.99 15.40 -5.56
CA LEU A 848 -77.36 14.13 -5.15
C LEU A 848 -75.83 14.20 -5.28
N VAL A 849 -75.32 14.81 -6.34
CA VAL A 849 -73.87 15.06 -6.50
C VAL A 849 -73.37 15.98 -5.39
N ALA A 850 -74.05 17.11 -5.14
CA ALA A 850 -73.67 18.05 -4.09
C ALA A 850 -73.69 17.41 -2.70
N ALA A 851 -74.72 16.63 -2.38
CA ALA A 851 -74.80 15.91 -1.10
C ALA A 851 -73.74 14.81 -0.98
N GLY A 852 -73.39 14.15 -2.10
CA GLY A 852 -72.37 13.10 -2.17
C GLY A 852 -70.94 13.58 -1.91
N LEU A 853 -70.67 14.89 -2.03
CA LEU A 853 -69.36 15.47 -1.73
C LEU A 853 -69.04 15.57 -0.24
N GLY A 854 -70.04 15.47 0.63
CA GLY A 854 -69.89 15.63 2.08
C GLY A 854 -70.11 17.07 2.56
N GLN A 855 -70.22 17.23 3.88
CA GLN A 855 -70.58 18.51 4.51
C GLN A 855 -69.51 19.60 4.34
N GLU A 856 -68.22 19.24 4.31
CA GLU A 856 -67.11 20.17 4.10
C GLU A 856 -67.17 20.88 2.74
N TRP A 857 -67.85 20.28 1.76
CA TRP A 857 -67.99 20.78 0.39
C TRP A 857 -69.37 21.37 0.09
N SER A 858 -70.22 21.60 1.10
CA SER A 858 -71.62 21.94 0.87
C SER A 858 -71.82 23.24 0.08
N GLY A 859 -71.02 24.27 0.36
CA GLY A 859 -71.09 25.56 -0.33
C GLY A 859 -70.72 25.41 -1.80
N PHE A 860 -69.56 24.79 -2.06
CA PHE A 860 -69.08 24.47 -3.39
C PHE A 860 -70.07 23.60 -4.19
N GLY A 861 -70.53 22.50 -3.60
CA GLY A 861 -71.44 21.56 -4.24
C GLY A 861 -72.77 22.21 -4.63
N GLN A 862 -73.36 23.02 -3.75
CA GLN A 862 -74.59 23.75 -4.07
C GLN A 862 -74.38 24.77 -5.18
N THR A 863 -73.29 25.56 -5.11
CA THR A 863 -72.96 26.58 -6.11
C THR A 863 -72.77 25.96 -7.51
N LEU A 864 -72.10 24.81 -7.61
CA LEU A 864 -71.79 24.21 -8.91
C LEU A 864 -72.92 23.36 -9.48
N PHE A 865 -73.56 22.53 -8.65
CA PHE A 865 -74.44 21.47 -9.15
C PHE A 865 -75.94 21.81 -9.04
N VAL A 866 -76.31 22.76 -8.18
CA VAL A 866 -77.73 23.08 -7.90
C VAL A 866 -78.12 24.46 -8.40
N ARG A 867 -77.34 25.51 -8.06
CA ARG A 867 -77.64 26.91 -8.43
C ARG A 867 -77.87 27.16 -9.93
N PRO A 868 -77.10 26.57 -10.87
CA PRO A 868 -77.34 26.81 -12.30
C PRO A 868 -78.73 26.37 -12.75
N MET A 869 -79.21 25.24 -12.20
CA MET A 869 -80.54 24.70 -12.52
C MET A 869 -81.65 25.49 -11.83
N GLU A 870 -81.47 25.89 -10.57
CA GLU A 870 -82.42 26.75 -9.86
C GLU A 870 -82.60 28.10 -10.56
N GLN A 871 -81.50 28.72 -11.01
CA GLN A 871 -81.55 29.98 -11.74
C GLN A 871 -82.26 29.85 -13.07
N ALA A 872 -81.93 28.82 -13.87
CA ALA A 872 -82.61 28.55 -15.12
C ALA A 872 -84.12 28.34 -14.92
N TRP A 873 -84.51 27.63 -13.85
CA TRP A 873 -85.91 27.43 -13.48
C TRP A 873 -86.62 28.73 -13.07
N GLN A 874 -85.97 29.60 -12.28
CA GLN A 874 -86.52 30.91 -11.92
C GLN A 874 -86.78 31.79 -13.15
N GLN A 875 -85.89 31.75 -14.15
CA GLN A 875 -86.03 32.50 -15.39
C GLN A 875 -87.16 31.97 -16.29
N VAL A 876 -87.54 30.70 -16.16
CA VAL A 876 -88.70 30.09 -16.83
C VAL A 876 -90.01 30.40 -16.09
N LEU A 877 -90.00 30.44 -14.76
CA LEU A 877 -91.21 30.67 -13.96
C LEU A 877 -91.78 32.07 -14.11
N THR A 878 -90.93 33.10 -14.19
CA THR A 878 -91.39 34.50 -14.22
C THR A 878 -92.28 34.79 -15.43
N PRO A 879 -91.88 34.48 -16.68
CA PRO A 879 -92.73 34.69 -17.86
C PRO A 879 -93.95 33.74 -17.89
N ALA A 880 -93.80 32.50 -17.40
CA ALA A 880 -94.92 31.58 -17.31
C ALA A 880 -96.03 32.10 -16.37
N ALA A 881 -95.66 32.70 -15.24
CA ALA A 881 -96.59 33.31 -14.30
C ALA A 881 -97.30 34.54 -14.91
N GLU A 882 -96.55 35.39 -15.64
CA GLU A 882 -97.13 36.52 -16.38
C GLU A 882 -98.09 36.06 -17.48
N SER A 883 -97.72 35.04 -18.25
CA SER A 883 -98.56 34.43 -19.28
C SER A 883 -99.85 33.83 -18.71
N LEU A 884 -99.76 33.10 -17.58
CA LEU A 884 -100.93 32.57 -16.88
C LEU A 884 -101.84 33.69 -16.36
N ASN A 885 -101.28 34.78 -15.82
CA ASN A 885 -102.05 35.95 -15.39
C ASN A 885 -102.76 36.62 -16.56
N ALA A 886 -102.10 36.77 -17.70
CA ALA A 886 -102.70 37.34 -18.92
C ALA A 886 -103.87 36.47 -19.42
N GLN A 887 -103.74 35.15 -19.39
CA GLN A 887 -104.81 34.23 -19.78
C GLN A 887 -105.96 34.16 -18.79
N TRP A 888 -105.67 34.19 -17.48
CA TRP A 888 -106.73 34.29 -16.48
C TRP A 888 -107.55 35.57 -16.68
N ARG A 889 -106.86 36.67 -17.00
CA ARG A 889 -107.52 37.93 -17.34
C ARG A 889 -108.42 37.80 -18.56
N SER A 890 -107.93 37.25 -19.67
CA SER A 890 -108.72 37.17 -20.90
C SER A 890 -109.81 36.08 -20.88
N ALA A 891 -109.53 34.89 -20.34
CA ALA A 891 -110.42 33.74 -20.40
C ALA A 891 -111.48 33.69 -19.28
N VAL A 892 -111.25 34.40 -18.18
CA VAL A 892 -112.18 34.39 -17.03
C VAL A 892 -112.57 35.79 -16.62
N VAL A 893 -111.61 36.68 -16.36
CA VAL A 893 -111.92 38.01 -15.80
C VAL A 893 -112.65 38.91 -16.80
N GLU A 894 -112.23 38.95 -18.06
CA GLU A 894 -112.86 39.75 -19.12
C GLU A 894 -114.28 39.26 -19.42
N ASP A 895 -114.48 37.96 -19.59
CA ASP A 895 -115.80 37.37 -19.80
C ASP A 895 -116.71 37.56 -18.57
N TRP A 896 -116.21 37.31 -17.36
CA TRP A 896 -116.96 37.55 -16.11
C TRP A 896 -117.35 39.01 -15.96
N ASN A 897 -116.42 39.94 -16.21
CA ASN A 897 -116.73 41.36 -16.20
C ASN A 897 -117.78 41.68 -17.26
N SER A 898 -117.67 41.17 -18.49
CA SER A 898 -118.65 41.44 -19.54
C SER A 898 -120.07 40.93 -19.23
N ALA A 899 -120.19 39.78 -18.55
CA ALA A 899 -121.46 39.15 -18.23
C ALA A 899 -122.14 39.73 -16.97
N PHE A 900 -121.35 40.16 -15.98
CA PHE A 900 -121.86 40.59 -14.67
C PHE A 900 -121.73 42.11 -14.42
N TRP A 901 -120.97 42.84 -15.23
CA TRP A 901 -120.86 44.30 -15.14
C TRP A 901 -121.98 45.00 -15.93
N ARG A 902 -123.17 45.12 -15.33
CA ARG A 902 -124.13 46.16 -15.73
C ARG A 902 -123.93 47.39 -14.85
N PRO A 903 -123.77 48.60 -15.42
CA PRO A 903 -123.95 49.81 -14.64
C PRO A 903 -125.43 49.90 -14.26
N LEU A 904 -125.76 50.02 -12.97
CA LEU A 904 -127.05 50.60 -12.59
C LEU A 904 -127.12 52.01 -13.20
N PRO A 905 -128.20 52.40 -13.89
CA PRO A 905 -128.37 53.79 -14.29
C PRO A 905 -128.49 54.65 -13.02
N LEU A 906 -127.81 55.80 -13.04
CA LEU A 906 -127.94 56.85 -12.01
C LEU A 906 -129.38 57.32 -11.84
#